data_AF-A0A7J6V9D5-F1
#
_entry.id   AF-A0A7J6V9D5-F1
#
_cell.length_a   1.000
_cell.length_b   1.000
_cell.length_c   1.000
_cell.angle_alpha   90.00
_cell.angle_beta   90.00
_cell.angle_gamma   90.00
#
_symmetry.space_group_name_H-M   'P 1'
#
loop_
_entity.id
_entity.type
_entity.pdbx_description
1 polymer ?
#
loop_
_entity_poly.entity_id
_entity_poly.type
_entity_poly.pdbx_seq_one_letter_code
_entity_poly.pdbx_strand_id
1 'polypeptide(L)'
;MEIDSPSQPSLLSSQDRILQRLYQCGVPEEKLNQLQHGIVDYVKENKYMLSKVIYAILPTDANLVEAVVQAKGDNGDVVKVPSMRDQFRESMKWLQWLMFENEPRATLKNLANTSVNQRGLCGAVWGNDDIAYRCRTCENDSTCAICVPCFQNGNHKDHDYSLMYTGGGCCDCGDVTAWKREGFCSKHKGAEQIQPLAEETANCVGPVLDVILNYWKEKLLFTQTNINANPRRANRSVECIRVSNDLTASIVEMLLEFCKFSESLLSFISKRVFSSNGLLDILVRAERFVRKNVIEKLHELLLKLLGEPSFKLEFAKVYIKYYPDTIKEAIKESSDSIFEKYPLLFTFSVQIFTVPTLTPCLVKEMNLLGMLLRCLTDIFYFCLDNKEGHIEVGKWASLFVTTIHLIEDIRYVMSHAEVPKYVTHEQPDISRTWINLLAYVQGMNPQKRVTGLLVEEENEHMSLPFRLGHSIAKIHSRLVSGAFSGELEDNIEDNDGLCHAKVGWLSRESFVCSRTGRNNESDLELKAGAVNFEPGNHLPVPSSVMWLICECLRATENWLRFNCVTTDEQNFFSQDTCRNGRNFLDLKKTLPRISKGKSILKAYRAPLPKSQLHLSSELNGKFGPLSSMCIDLKSEQSRNTNDMDTTDMDVEYSNASRISDESILDTACGMESETFGVLNLSDWPDISYDVSSQGISSHIPLHRLLAMLLQNTLGMIYSGSKEVDVDAINSVSNLPPPGCSVDFFGRILGGCHPFGFSAFLMEHPLRIRVFCGQVRAGMWRKNGEAVMLSWEYYRTVSWSEQCLELDLFLLQCCAALAPPDRYVERILERFGLSNYLSLCLERSNEYEPILAQDMLNLIIQIVKDRRFCGNSTADNLRGELICRLAIGDATHSELVKALPHDLSKSSHLQDILDTVAVYANPSEMKQGKYSLREACWEDLDLYHPRWNSRDLQVAEERYLRFRKVSASTVQLPRWTNVFNPLYGISRIATCRTVLNIVRAVLFYAVFTDKPSSSRAPDGVPITALHLLSLALDICHWQRNSSGSGSMGMEDSLPVIDFACEEVDIQATSKSESDGCKPQSLLSLLVSLAVKHRIDSVNNFSEAAQSDFSSMIETLLKRFAELDAGCMTKLKTLAPQVVCHLLPPITNSDIHMSGTTSNLQDRKAKGRERQAAIL
;
A
#
# COMPACT_ATOMS: atom_id res chain seq x y z
N MET A 1 -21.44 24.21 -87.39
CA MET A 1 -20.47 23.22 -86.88
C MET A 1 -20.20 23.59 -85.45
N GLU A 2 -20.92 22.95 -84.53
CA GLU A 2 -20.63 23.04 -83.10
C GLU A 2 -19.94 21.74 -82.70
N ILE A 3 -19.08 21.81 -81.68
CA ILE A 3 -18.13 20.74 -81.34
C ILE A 3 -18.68 19.98 -80.13
N ASP A 4 -18.64 18.65 -80.19
CA ASP A 4 -19.09 17.79 -79.09
C ASP A 4 -18.39 18.16 -77.78
N SER A 5 -19.19 18.47 -76.77
CA SER A 5 -18.70 18.61 -75.39
C SER A 5 -18.63 17.22 -74.75
N PRO A 6 -17.54 16.85 -74.06
CA PRO A 6 -17.39 15.51 -73.51
C PRO A 6 -18.44 15.25 -72.44
N SER A 7 -18.98 14.01 -72.43
CA SER A 7 -19.94 13.57 -71.44
C SER A 7 -19.36 13.64 -70.02
N GLN A 8 -20.17 14.12 -69.07
CA GLN A 8 -19.82 14.04 -67.66
C GLN A 8 -19.65 12.56 -67.24
N PRO A 9 -18.61 12.21 -66.46
CA PRO A 9 -18.44 10.84 -65.98
C PRO A 9 -19.57 10.46 -65.04
N SER A 10 -20.29 9.38 -65.35
CA SER A 10 -21.33 8.86 -64.47
C SER A 10 -20.75 8.39 -63.14
N LEU A 11 -21.35 8.85 -62.04
CA LEU A 11 -20.94 8.49 -60.67
C LEU A 11 -21.35 7.05 -60.35
N LEU A 12 -20.52 6.10 -60.78
CA LEU A 12 -20.65 4.67 -60.50
C LEU A 12 -20.83 4.39 -59.00
N SER A 13 -21.80 3.54 -58.65
CA SER A 13 -22.04 3.15 -57.26
C SER A 13 -20.91 2.29 -56.69
N SER A 14 -20.88 2.09 -55.37
CA SER A 14 -19.93 1.17 -54.72
C SER A 14 -19.96 -0.24 -55.31
N GLN A 15 -21.13 -0.70 -55.76
CA GLN A 15 -21.34 -2.02 -56.36
C GLN A 15 -20.80 -2.06 -57.80
N ASP A 16 -21.12 -1.07 -58.63
CA ASP A 16 -20.65 -1.01 -60.03
C ASP A 16 -19.12 -0.89 -60.09
N ARG A 17 -18.53 -0.14 -59.14
CA ARG A 17 -17.08 -0.03 -58.95
C ARG A 17 -16.42 -1.38 -58.62
N ILE A 18 -17.11 -2.27 -57.91
CA ILE A 18 -16.63 -3.65 -57.63
C ILE A 18 -16.76 -4.51 -58.89
N LEU A 19 -17.91 -4.49 -59.56
CA LEU A 19 -18.15 -5.24 -60.81
C LEU A 19 -17.14 -4.87 -61.90
N GLN A 20 -16.83 -3.59 -62.09
CA GLN A 20 -15.83 -3.11 -63.04
C GLN A 20 -14.42 -3.65 -62.75
N ARG A 21 -14.00 -3.68 -61.48
CA ARG A 21 -12.70 -4.25 -61.08
C ARG A 21 -12.65 -5.77 -61.23
N LEU A 22 -13.76 -6.47 -61.01
CA LEU A 22 -13.87 -7.90 -61.21
C LEU A 22 -13.82 -8.28 -62.70
N TYR A 23 -14.47 -7.52 -63.58
CA TYR A 23 -14.33 -7.67 -65.03
C TYR A 23 -12.87 -7.48 -65.48
N GLN A 24 -12.21 -6.41 -64.99
CA GLN A 24 -10.77 -6.17 -65.23
C GLN A 24 -9.86 -7.28 -64.64
N CYS A 25 -10.34 -8.05 -63.66
CA CYS A 25 -9.65 -9.20 -63.08
C CYS A 25 -9.78 -10.48 -63.93
N GLY A 26 -10.62 -10.47 -64.97
CA GLY A 26 -10.89 -11.62 -65.85
C GLY A 26 -12.09 -12.47 -65.43
N VAL A 27 -13.02 -11.93 -64.64
CA VAL A 27 -14.30 -12.60 -64.34
C VAL A 27 -15.26 -12.46 -65.53
N PRO A 28 -15.89 -13.55 -66.04
CA PRO A 28 -16.87 -13.48 -67.12
C PRO A 28 -18.10 -12.62 -66.78
N GLU A 29 -18.59 -11.87 -67.78
CA GLU A 29 -19.78 -11.01 -67.65
C GLU A 29 -21.05 -11.77 -67.24
N GLU A 30 -21.20 -13.02 -67.71
CA GLU A 30 -22.26 -13.94 -67.30
C GLU A 30 -22.32 -14.17 -65.78
N LYS A 31 -21.14 -14.31 -65.14
CA LYS A 31 -21.00 -14.50 -63.69
C LYS A 31 -21.18 -13.18 -62.94
N LEU A 32 -20.78 -12.05 -63.54
CA LEU A 32 -20.98 -10.70 -62.96
C LEU A 32 -22.46 -10.30 -62.91
N ASN A 33 -23.24 -10.67 -63.91
CA ASN A 33 -24.70 -10.45 -63.95
C ASN A 33 -25.46 -11.20 -62.83
N GLN A 34 -24.87 -12.25 -62.26
CA GLN A 34 -25.38 -13.01 -61.11
C GLN A 34 -24.92 -12.43 -59.76
N LEU A 35 -24.28 -11.26 -59.76
CA LEU A 35 -23.78 -10.53 -58.59
C LEU A 35 -22.96 -11.42 -57.65
N GLN A 36 -23.25 -11.41 -56.35
CA GLN A 36 -22.45 -12.15 -55.36
C GLN A 36 -22.46 -13.66 -55.59
N HIS A 37 -23.56 -14.22 -56.10
CA HIS A 37 -23.70 -15.67 -56.33
C HIS A 37 -22.75 -16.16 -57.44
N GLY A 38 -22.76 -15.47 -58.59
CA GLY A 38 -21.88 -15.84 -59.70
C GLY A 38 -20.38 -15.68 -59.38
N ILE A 39 -20.02 -14.77 -58.48
CA ILE A 39 -18.65 -14.67 -57.96
C ILE A 39 -18.28 -15.85 -57.07
N VAL A 40 -19.19 -16.32 -56.20
CA VAL A 40 -18.98 -17.55 -55.42
C VAL A 40 -18.79 -18.74 -56.36
N ASP A 41 -19.66 -18.91 -57.36
CA ASP A 41 -19.58 -20.03 -58.31
C ASP A 41 -18.29 -19.98 -59.14
N TYR A 42 -17.92 -18.81 -59.67
CA TYR A 42 -16.68 -18.62 -60.42
C TYR A 42 -15.43 -18.94 -59.57
N VAL A 43 -15.43 -18.57 -58.29
CA VAL A 43 -14.31 -18.86 -57.37
C VAL A 43 -14.26 -20.34 -56.96
N LYS A 44 -15.41 -21.01 -56.85
CA LYS A 44 -15.47 -22.48 -56.66
C LYS A 44 -14.85 -23.23 -57.84
N GLU A 45 -15.17 -22.80 -59.06
CA GLU A 45 -14.61 -23.32 -60.31
C GLU A 45 -13.10 -22.99 -60.43
N ASN A 46 -12.68 -21.78 -60.01
CA ASN A 46 -11.35 -21.23 -60.25
C ASN A 46 -10.61 -20.86 -58.94
N LYS A 47 -10.43 -21.82 -58.02
CA LYS A 47 -9.87 -21.58 -56.67
C LYS A 47 -8.54 -20.80 -56.65
N TYR A 48 -7.70 -20.93 -57.68
CA TYR A 48 -6.44 -20.19 -57.80
C TYR A 48 -6.61 -18.67 -58.04
N MET A 49 -7.79 -18.22 -58.48
CA MET A 49 -8.12 -16.80 -58.66
C MET A 49 -8.61 -16.13 -57.37
N LEU A 50 -8.94 -16.87 -56.32
CA LEU A 50 -9.54 -16.39 -55.06
C LEU A 50 -8.86 -15.12 -54.51
N SER A 51 -7.53 -15.14 -54.36
CA SER A 51 -6.77 -13.99 -53.85
C SER A 51 -6.91 -12.76 -54.74
N LYS A 52 -6.82 -12.92 -56.08
CA LYS A 52 -7.01 -11.81 -57.03
C LYS A 52 -8.42 -11.23 -56.97
N VAL A 53 -9.44 -12.10 -56.86
CA VAL A 53 -10.85 -11.71 -56.73
C VAL A 53 -11.07 -10.90 -55.44
N ILE A 54 -10.48 -11.32 -54.31
CA ILE A 54 -10.55 -10.56 -53.04
C ILE A 54 -9.91 -9.17 -53.19
N TYR A 55 -8.71 -9.09 -53.77
CA TYR A 55 -8.05 -7.79 -54.01
C TYR A 55 -8.80 -6.91 -55.03
N ALA A 56 -9.57 -7.49 -55.96
CA ALA A 56 -10.44 -6.74 -56.88
C ALA A 56 -11.72 -6.24 -56.19
N ILE A 57 -12.27 -6.98 -55.22
CA ILE A 57 -13.40 -6.53 -54.40
C ILE A 57 -12.97 -5.36 -53.51
N LEU A 58 -11.80 -5.44 -52.86
CA LEU A 58 -11.27 -4.37 -52.02
C LEU A 58 -10.97 -3.07 -52.82
N PRO A 59 -11.08 -1.87 -52.21
CA PRO A 59 -10.73 -0.62 -52.87
C PRO A 59 -9.22 -0.48 -53.12
N THR A 60 -8.85 0.02 -54.31
CA THR A 60 -7.46 0.40 -54.63
C THR A 60 -7.12 1.78 -54.08
N ASP A 61 -5.83 2.09 -53.88
CA ASP A 61 -5.41 3.42 -53.42
C ASP A 61 -5.81 4.56 -54.39
N ALA A 62 -5.96 4.27 -55.69
CA ALA A 62 -6.49 5.23 -56.65
C ALA A 62 -7.97 5.56 -56.37
N ASN A 63 -8.81 4.56 -56.10
CA ASN A 63 -10.22 4.76 -55.74
C ASN A 63 -10.37 5.47 -54.39
N LEU A 64 -9.46 5.20 -53.44
CA LEU A 64 -9.46 5.86 -52.14
C LEU A 64 -9.09 7.34 -52.24
N VAL A 65 -8.14 7.71 -53.11
CA VAL A 65 -7.83 9.12 -53.43
C VAL A 65 -8.99 9.80 -54.16
N GLU A 66 -9.62 9.13 -55.11
CA GLU A 66 -10.80 9.65 -55.83
C GLU A 66 -11.95 10.02 -54.86
N ALA A 67 -12.31 9.09 -53.95
CA ALA A 67 -13.32 9.30 -52.91
C ALA A 67 -12.89 10.32 -51.83
N VAL A 68 -11.61 10.71 -51.78
CA VAL A 68 -11.10 11.79 -50.93
C VAL A 68 -11.24 13.15 -51.61
N VAL A 69 -10.95 13.24 -52.91
CA VAL A 69 -11.10 14.48 -53.70
C VAL A 69 -12.59 14.85 -53.84
N GLN A 70 -13.44 13.89 -54.19
CA GLN A 70 -14.89 14.12 -54.34
C GLN A 70 -15.54 14.58 -53.02
N ALA A 71 -15.05 14.11 -51.87
CA ALA A 71 -15.52 14.51 -50.55
C ALA A 71 -15.02 15.90 -50.07
N LYS A 72 -14.35 16.68 -50.94
CA LYS A 72 -13.98 18.10 -50.70
C LYS A 72 -14.70 19.06 -51.65
N GLY A 73 -15.44 18.56 -52.63
CA GLY A 73 -16.18 19.35 -53.61
C GLY A 73 -17.53 19.80 -53.07
N ASP A 74 -17.55 20.62 -52.02
CA ASP A 74 -18.79 21.17 -51.47
C ASP A 74 -19.16 22.48 -52.19
N ASN A 75 -20.08 22.39 -53.15
CA ASN A 75 -20.72 23.56 -53.76
C ASN A 75 -22.05 23.16 -54.45
N GLY A 76 -23.08 22.94 -53.65
CA GLY A 76 -24.44 23.33 -54.04
C GLY A 76 -25.19 22.49 -55.09
N ASP A 77 -25.03 21.16 -55.15
CA ASP A 77 -26.10 20.32 -55.71
C ASP A 77 -26.18 18.92 -55.06
N VAL A 78 -27.40 18.40 -54.87
CA VAL A 78 -27.66 17.28 -53.93
C VAL A 78 -27.67 15.92 -54.63
N VAL A 79 -26.48 15.42 -54.97
CA VAL A 79 -26.27 14.03 -55.39
C VAL A 79 -25.56 13.25 -54.28
N LYS A 80 -26.19 12.18 -53.77
CA LYS A 80 -25.62 11.31 -52.72
C LYS A 80 -24.51 10.42 -53.28
N VAL A 81 -23.28 10.95 -53.38
CA VAL A 81 -22.08 10.17 -53.68
C VAL A 81 -21.84 9.13 -52.55
N PRO A 82 -21.56 7.85 -52.84
CA PRO A 82 -21.30 6.84 -51.81
C PRO A 82 -20.06 7.19 -50.98
N SER A 83 -20.16 7.15 -49.65
CA SER A 83 -19.02 7.46 -48.79
C SER A 83 -17.94 6.37 -48.85
N MET A 84 -16.71 6.71 -48.44
CA MET A 84 -15.62 5.75 -48.32
C MET A 84 -15.98 4.57 -47.38
N ARG A 85 -16.73 4.84 -46.31
CA ARG A 85 -17.29 3.81 -45.42
C ARG A 85 -18.34 2.93 -46.11
N ASP A 86 -19.11 3.46 -47.05
CA ASP A 86 -20.06 2.66 -47.83
C ASP A 86 -19.35 1.76 -48.85
N GLN A 87 -18.25 2.23 -49.44
CA GLN A 87 -17.40 1.40 -50.32
C GLN A 87 -16.77 0.23 -49.56
N PHE A 88 -16.23 0.47 -48.36
CA PHE A 88 -15.71 -0.60 -47.49
C PHE A 88 -16.83 -1.52 -46.99
N ARG A 89 -17.98 -0.97 -46.53
CA ARG A 89 -19.14 -1.76 -46.10
C ARG A 89 -19.65 -2.68 -47.21
N GLU A 90 -19.73 -2.19 -48.45
CA GLU A 90 -20.12 -3.02 -49.60
C GLU A 90 -19.08 -4.10 -49.87
N SER A 91 -17.79 -3.75 -49.89
CA SER A 91 -16.70 -4.74 -50.04
C SER A 91 -16.81 -5.87 -48.99
N MET A 92 -17.08 -5.54 -47.72
CA MET A 92 -17.24 -6.55 -46.67
C MET A 92 -18.46 -7.47 -46.90
N LYS A 93 -19.56 -7.00 -47.51
CA LYS A 93 -20.67 -7.90 -47.90
C LYS A 93 -20.22 -8.91 -48.95
N TRP A 94 -19.56 -8.46 -50.02
CA TRP A 94 -19.10 -9.34 -51.10
C TRP A 94 -18.09 -10.38 -50.59
N LEU A 95 -17.22 -9.99 -49.65
CA LEU A 95 -16.28 -10.91 -49.00
C LEU A 95 -16.97 -11.89 -48.04
N GLN A 96 -18.06 -11.49 -47.37
CA GLN A 96 -18.88 -12.44 -46.58
C GLN A 96 -19.52 -13.54 -47.43
N TRP A 97 -19.99 -13.22 -48.65
CA TRP A 97 -20.50 -14.25 -49.57
C TRP A 97 -19.40 -15.26 -49.98
N LEU A 98 -18.15 -14.80 -50.18
CA LEU A 98 -17.00 -15.69 -50.40
C LEU A 98 -16.61 -16.51 -49.16
N MET A 99 -16.80 -15.99 -47.95
CA MET A 99 -16.50 -16.70 -46.70
C MET A 99 -17.46 -17.86 -46.42
N PHE A 100 -18.75 -17.69 -46.70
CA PHE A 100 -19.81 -18.64 -46.32
C PHE A 100 -20.40 -19.41 -47.51
N GLU A 101 -20.02 -19.06 -48.74
CA GLU A 101 -20.46 -19.67 -50.00
C GLU A 101 -21.99 -19.70 -50.25
N ASN A 102 -22.75 -18.97 -49.43
CA ASN A 102 -24.20 -18.92 -49.33
C ASN A 102 -24.59 -17.54 -48.76
N GLU A 103 -25.89 -17.28 -48.55
CA GLU A 103 -26.31 -16.06 -47.84
C GLU A 103 -25.64 -15.99 -46.45
N PRO A 104 -24.83 -14.95 -46.15
CA PRO A 104 -24.05 -14.90 -44.92
C PRO A 104 -24.92 -14.95 -43.65
N ARG A 105 -26.06 -14.26 -43.66
CA ARG A 105 -26.96 -14.19 -42.49
C ARG A 105 -27.73 -15.48 -42.25
N ALA A 106 -28.07 -16.25 -43.28
CA ALA A 106 -28.61 -17.59 -43.11
C ALA A 106 -27.55 -18.52 -42.51
N THR A 107 -26.32 -18.48 -43.04
CA THR A 107 -25.21 -19.34 -42.58
C THR A 107 -24.83 -19.03 -41.12
N LEU A 108 -24.71 -17.76 -40.76
CA LEU A 108 -24.44 -17.32 -39.39
C LEU A 108 -25.56 -17.72 -38.40
N LYS A 109 -26.83 -17.61 -38.81
CA LYS A 109 -27.96 -18.13 -38.00
C LYS A 109 -27.90 -19.65 -37.83
N ASN A 110 -27.53 -20.40 -38.87
CA ASN A 110 -27.39 -21.84 -38.78
C ASN A 110 -26.26 -22.24 -37.81
N LEU A 111 -25.10 -21.58 -37.88
CA LEU A 111 -24.01 -21.76 -36.90
C LEU A 111 -24.43 -21.45 -35.46
N ALA A 112 -25.28 -20.42 -35.25
CA ALA A 112 -25.84 -20.11 -33.93
C ALA A 112 -26.85 -21.16 -33.45
N ASN A 113 -27.68 -21.69 -34.33
CA ASN A 113 -28.67 -22.73 -34.00
C ASN A 113 -28.00 -24.06 -33.63
N THR A 114 -26.91 -24.44 -34.32
CA THR A 114 -26.15 -25.66 -34.01
C THR A 114 -25.40 -25.58 -32.67
N SER A 115 -25.06 -24.37 -32.20
CA SER A 115 -24.24 -24.14 -30.98
C SER A 115 -25.04 -23.82 -29.71
N VAL A 116 -26.38 -23.86 -29.74
CA VAL A 116 -27.27 -23.44 -28.62
C VAL A 116 -26.94 -24.12 -27.28
N ASN A 117 -26.50 -25.38 -27.31
CA ASN A 117 -26.18 -26.18 -26.11
C ASN A 117 -24.67 -26.43 -25.89
N GLN A 118 -23.79 -25.71 -26.61
CA GLN A 118 -22.34 -25.97 -26.63
C GLN A 118 -21.52 -24.68 -26.50
N ARG A 119 -21.91 -23.79 -25.59
CA ARG A 119 -21.14 -22.57 -25.29
C ARG A 119 -20.09 -22.83 -24.21
N GLY A 120 -18.90 -22.31 -24.41
CA GLY A 120 -17.79 -22.45 -23.48
C GLY A 120 -17.75 -21.29 -22.47
N LEU A 121 -17.83 -20.06 -22.98
CA LEU A 121 -17.57 -18.83 -22.24
C LEU A 121 -18.67 -17.80 -22.46
N CYS A 122 -18.94 -16.95 -21.46
CA CYS A 122 -19.92 -15.88 -21.62
C CYS A 122 -19.35 -14.67 -22.37
N GLY A 123 -18.27 -14.05 -21.87
CA GLY A 123 -17.62 -12.88 -22.50
C GLY A 123 -18.54 -11.68 -22.73
N ALA A 124 -19.67 -11.61 -22.03
CA ALA A 124 -20.65 -10.54 -22.19
C ALA A 124 -20.09 -9.23 -21.64
N VAL A 125 -19.73 -8.30 -22.53
CA VAL A 125 -19.18 -6.97 -22.21
C VAL A 125 -20.27 -6.09 -21.58
N TRP A 126 -19.93 -5.41 -20.48
CA TRP A 126 -20.81 -4.48 -19.77
C TRP A 126 -20.60 -3.03 -20.19
N GLY A 127 -21.64 -2.21 -20.03
CA GLY A 127 -21.55 -0.75 -20.02
C GLY A 127 -21.21 -0.17 -18.65
N ASN A 128 -21.36 1.15 -18.54
CA ASN A 128 -21.36 1.85 -17.26
C ASN A 128 -22.72 1.65 -16.57
N ASP A 129 -22.69 1.44 -15.25
CA ASP A 129 -23.86 1.23 -14.38
C ASP A 129 -24.71 -0.01 -14.72
N ASP A 130 -24.17 -0.93 -15.52
CA ASP A 130 -24.72 -2.27 -15.75
C ASP A 130 -24.66 -3.12 -14.46
N ILE A 131 -25.61 -4.05 -14.30
CA ILE A 131 -25.71 -4.91 -13.10
C ILE A 131 -24.94 -6.22 -13.30
N ALA A 132 -24.01 -6.49 -12.39
CA ALA A 132 -23.31 -7.77 -12.29
C ALA A 132 -23.41 -8.36 -10.87
N TYR A 133 -23.18 -9.68 -10.78
CA TYR A 133 -23.15 -10.43 -9.54
C TYR A 133 -21.74 -10.92 -9.25
N ARG A 134 -21.28 -10.68 -8.03
CA ARG A 134 -20.05 -11.23 -7.48
C ARG A 134 -20.40 -12.31 -6.46
N CYS A 135 -19.79 -13.49 -6.53
CA CYS A 135 -20.09 -14.62 -5.65
C CYS A 135 -18.80 -15.10 -4.99
N ARG A 136 -18.63 -14.80 -3.70
CA ARG A 136 -17.38 -15.01 -2.96
C ARG A 136 -17.04 -16.49 -2.78
N THR A 137 -18.05 -17.35 -2.93
CA THR A 137 -17.88 -18.81 -3.00
C THR A 137 -17.30 -19.27 -4.35
N CYS A 138 -17.64 -18.60 -5.47
CA CYS A 138 -17.31 -19.03 -6.84
C CYS A 138 -16.22 -18.21 -7.55
N GLU A 139 -15.91 -17.00 -7.08
CA GLU A 139 -14.82 -16.19 -7.61
C GLU A 139 -13.45 -16.81 -7.27
N ASN A 140 -12.49 -16.71 -8.19
CA ASN A 140 -11.08 -17.00 -7.91
C ASN A 140 -10.36 -15.74 -7.38
N ASP A 141 -10.80 -14.55 -7.76
CA ASP A 141 -10.27 -13.27 -7.28
C ASP A 141 -11.39 -12.21 -7.07
N SER A 142 -11.11 -11.20 -6.24
CA SER A 142 -12.10 -10.18 -5.85
C SER A 142 -12.35 -9.08 -6.89
N THR A 143 -11.95 -9.29 -8.15
CA THR A 143 -12.40 -8.51 -9.31
C THR A 143 -13.42 -9.24 -10.17
N CYS A 144 -13.52 -10.57 -10.10
CA CYS A 144 -14.42 -11.35 -10.94
C CYS A 144 -15.90 -10.96 -10.74
N ALA A 145 -16.68 -11.05 -11.81
CA ALA A 145 -18.13 -10.91 -11.76
C ALA A 145 -18.82 -11.60 -12.95
N ILE A 146 -20.10 -11.96 -12.77
CA ILE A 146 -20.93 -12.55 -13.83
C ILE A 146 -22.20 -11.73 -14.07
N CYS A 147 -22.62 -11.66 -15.33
CA CYS A 147 -23.83 -10.94 -15.71
C CYS A 147 -25.10 -11.62 -15.14
N VAL A 148 -26.17 -10.85 -14.93
CA VAL A 148 -27.44 -11.35 -14.35
C VAL A 148 -27.94 -12.65 -14.99
N PRO A 149 -27.93 -12.82 -16.33
CA PRO A 149 -28.34 -14.09 -16.95
C PRO A 149 -27.46 -15.29 -16.59
N CYS A 150 -26.16 -15.10 -16.32
CA CYS A 150 -25.29 -16.19 -15.90
C CYS A 150 -25.55 -16.58 -14.46
N PHE A 151 -25.69 -15.60 -13.55
CA PHE A 151 -26.04 -15.86 -12.15
C PHE A 151 -27.38 -16.61 -12.02
N GLN A 152 -28.42 -16.16 -12.73
CA GLN A 152 -29.74 -16.82 -12.75
C GLN A 152 -29.75 -18.23 -13.35
N ASN A 153 -28.73 -18.60 -14.13
CA ASN A 153 -28.59 -19.93 -14.74
C ASN A 153 -27.48 -20.77 -14.06
N GLY A 154 -26.82 -20.25 -13.02
CA GLY A 154 -25.74 -20.91 -12.28
C GLY A 154 -26.20 -21.46 -10.94
N ASN A 155 -25.44 -22.42 -10.40
CA ASN A 155 -25.67 -22.89 -9.04
C ASN A 155 -24.98 -21.96 -8.04
N HIS A 156 -25.75 -21.01 -7.52
CA HIS A 156 -25.33 -20.13 -6.42
C HIS A 156 -26.25 -20.29 -5.19
N LYS A 157 -26.93 -21.43 -5.08
CA LYS A 157 -27.77 -21.74 -3.92
C LYS A 157 -26.88 -21.94 -2.69
N ASP A 158 -27.25 -21.32 -1.58
CA ASP A 158 -26.53 -21.37 -0.30
C ASP A 158 -25.07 -20.82 -0.37
N HIS A 159 -24.74 -20.03 -1.41
CA HIS A 159 -23.45 -19.36 -1.56
C HIS A 159 -23.50 -17.91 -1.06
N ASP A 160 -22.34 -17.34 -0.71
CA ASP A 160 -22.20 -15.90 -0.44
C ASP A 160 -22.05 -15.11 -1.75
N TYR A 161 -22.85 -14.06 -1.91
CA TYR A 161 -22.82 -13.19 -3.08
C TYR A 161 -23.28 -11.75 -2.79
N SER A 162 -22.87 -10.83 -3.66
CA SER A 162 -23.29 -9.43 -3.64
C SER A 162 -23.50 -8.90 -5.07
N LEU A 163 -24.53 -8.06 -5.21
CA LEU A 163 -24.77 -7.28 -6.43
C LEU A 163 -23.80 -6.10 -6.51
N MET A 164 -23.31 -5.80 -7.71
CA MET A 164 -22.46 -4.65 -8.00
C MET A 164 -22.87 -3.96 -9.31
N TYR A 165 -22.53 -2.69 -9.43
CA TYR A 165 -22.64 -1.92 -10.67
C TYR A 165 -21.27 -1.84 -11.35
N THR A 166 -21.21 -1.97 -12.67
CA THR A 166 -19.96 -2.09 -13.44
C THR A 166 -19.55 -0.78 -14.11
N GLY A 167 -18.27 -0.45 -14.08
CA GLY A 167 -17.67 0.63 -14.89
C GLY A 167 -17.14 0.11 -16.23
N GLY A 168 -17.88 -0.79 -16.89
CA GLY A 168 -17.37 -1.67 -17.95
C GLY A 168 -16.73 -2.96 -17.42
N GLY A 169 -16.17 -3.76 -18.34
CA GLY A 169 -15.63 -5.11 -18.10
C GLY A 169 -16.34 -6.18 -18.94
N CYS A 170 -16.14 -7.47 -18.66
CA CYS A 170 -16.94 -8.55 -19.25
C CYS A 170 -17.16 -9.74 -18.31
N CYS A 171 -18.20 -10.53 -18.58
CA CYS A 171 -18.64 -11.65 -17.74
C CYS A 171 -17.71 -12.87 -17.78
N ASP A 172 -17.18 -13.23 -16.60
CA ASP A 172 -16.24 -14.34 -16.39
C ASP A 172 -16.84 -15.75 -16.48
N CYS A 173 -18.17 -15.89 -16.61
CA CYS A 173 -18.84 -17.18 -16.52
C CYS A 173 -18.35 -18.16 -17.60
N GLY A 174 -17.73 -19.26 -17.17
CA GLY A 174 -17.13 -20.28 -18.01
C GLY A 174 -15.60 -20.20 -18.08
N ASP A 175 -14.98 -19.07 -17.73
CA ASP A 175 -13.51 -18.98 -17.67
C ASP A 175 -13.03 -19.59 -16.36
N VAL A 176 -12.49 -20.82 -16.45
CA VAL A 176 -11.96 -21.59 -15.30
C VAL A 176 -10.80 -20.88 -14.58
N THR A 177 -10.18 -19.87 -15.20
CA THR A 177 -9.13 -19.07 -14.56
C THR A 177 -9.70 -18.00 -13.62
N ALA A 178 -10.92 -17.50 -13.87
CA ALA A 178 -11.57 -16.47 -13.05
C ALA A 178 -12.71 -17.03 -12.16
N TRP A 179 -13.39 -18.10 -12.58
CA TRP A 179 -14.59 -18.59 -11.91
C TRP A 179 -14.56 -20.11 -11.74
N LYS A 180 -14.98 -20.59 -10.57
CA LYS A 180 -15.04 -22.03 -10.29
C LYS A 180 -16.10 -22.75 -11.12
N ARG A 181 -15.79 -23.98 -11.56
CA ARG A 181 -16.67 -24.82 -12.37
C ARG A 181 -18.04 -25.12 -11.71
N GLU A 182 -18.11 -25.13 -10.39
CA GLU A 182 -19.37 -25.29 -9.64
C GLU A 182 -20.37 -24.16 -9.94
N GLY A 183 -19.85 -22.93 -10.02
CA GLY A 183 -20.60 -21.71 -10.31
C GLY A 183 -20.81 -21.44 -11.81
N PHE A 184 -20.45 -22.38 -12.70
CA PHE A 184 -20.69 -22.23 -14.14
C PHE A 184 -22.17 -22.38 -14.46
N CYS A 185 -22.74 -21.41 -15.18
CA CYS A 185 -24.14 -21.45 -15.59
C CYS A 185 -24.44 -22.64 -16.51
N SER A 186 -25.72 -22.99 -16.66
CA SER A 186 -26.18 -24.10 -17.50
C SER A 186 -25.71 -24.02 -18.96
N LYS A 187 -25.36 -22.82 -19.44
CA LYS A 187 -24.99 -22.55 -20.84
C LYS A 187 -23.49 -22.51 -21.11
N HIS A 188 -22.67 -22.01 -20.19
CA HIS A 188 -21.22 -21.81 -20.40
C HIS A 188 -20.44 -22.82 -19.55
N LYS A 189 -19.77 -23.79 -20.19
CA LYS A 189 -19.18 -24.97 -19.50
C LYS A 189 -17.66 -25.14 -19.65
N GLY A 190 -16.94 -24.08 -20.01
CA GLY A 190 -15.48 -24.07 -20.14
C GLY A 190 -15.03 -23.88 -21.59
N ALA A 191 -13.94 -23.13 -21.79
CA ALA A 191 -13.35 -22.91 -23.13
C ALA A 191 -12.98 -24.23 -23.83
N GLU A 192 -12.63 -25.25 -23.05
CA GLU A 192 -12.35 -26.62 -23.48
C GLU A 192 -13.54 -27.37 -24.10
N GLN A 193 -14.78 -26.87 -23.92
CA GLN A 193 -15.99 -27.41 -24.57
C GLN A 193 -16.24 -26.80 -25.95
N ILE A 194 -15.53 -25.72 -26.32
CA ILE A 194 -15.68 -25.05 -27.62
C ILE A 194 -15.15 -25.97 -28.71
N GLN A 195 -16.06 -26.59 -29.45
CA GLN A 195 -15.71 -27.39 -30.63
C GLN A 195 -14.99 -26.53 -31.67
N PRO A 196 -14.02 -27.06 -32.43
CA PRO A 196 -13.41 -26.34 -33.53
C PRO A 196 -14.45 -25.97 -34.58
N LEU A 197 -14.21 -24.87 -35.32
CA LEU A 197 -15.05 -24.50 -36.46
C LEU A 197 -15.01 -25.64 -37.49
N ALA A 198 -16.18 -26.03 -38.00
CA ALA A 198 -16.32 -27.14 -38.96
C ALA A 198 -15.36 -26.95 -40.15
N GLU A 199 -14.65 -28.01 -40.53
CA GLU A 199 -13.50 -27.93 -41.45
C GLU A 199 -13.85 -27.31 -42.81
N GLU A 200 -15.02 -27.63 -43.36
CA GLU A 200 -15.59 -27.01 -44.56
C GLU A 200 -15.66 -25.47 -44.41
N THR A 201 -16.30 -24.99 -43.34
CA THR A 201 -16.43 -23.56 -43.05
C THR A 201 -15.07 -22.91 -42.76
N ALA A 202 -14.17 -23.59 -42.05
CA ALA A 202 -12.83 -23.08 -41.76
C ALA A 202 -11.98 -22.91 -43.04
N ASN A 203 -12.13 -23.83 -44.01
CA ASN A 203 -11.44 -23.80 -45.29
C ASN A 203 -11.99 -22.72 -46.25
N CYS A 204 -13.27 -22.35 -46.16
CA CYS A 204 -13.84 -21.23 -46.93
C CYS A 204 -13.58 -19.87 -46.28
N VAL A 205 -13.83 -19.72 -44.97
CA VAL A 205 -13.66 -18.45 -44.24
C VAL A 205 -12.18 -18.04 -44.15
N GLY A 206 -11.29 -19.01 -43.86
CA GLY A 206 -9.89 -18.76 -43.54
C GLY A 206 -9.12 -17.94 -44.59
N PRO A 207 -9.02 -18.40 -45.85
CA PRO A 207 -8.25 -17.71 -46.89
C PRO A 207 -8.79 -16.31 -47.22
N VAL A 208 -10.10 -16.08 -47.11
CA VAL A 208 -10.69 -14.75 -47.30
C VAL A 208 -10.32 -13.83 -46.12
N LEU A 209 -10.42 -14.34 -44.89
CA LEU A 209 -10.06 -13.61 -43.68
C LEU A 209 -8.57 -13.25 -43.65
N ASP A 210 -7.67 -14.17 -44.04
CA ASP A 210 -6.22 -13.93 -44.09
C ASP A 210 -5.86 -12.72 -44.96
N VAL A 211 -6.51 -12.56 -46.13
CA VAL A 211 -6.27 -11.42 -47.03
C VAL A 211 -6.83 -10.12 -46.43
N ILE A 212 -8.02 -10.15 -45.81
CA ILE A 212 -8.58 -8.98 -45.12
C ILE A 212 -7.68 -8.53 -43.96
N LEU A 213 -7.21 -9.45 -43.13
CA LEU A 213 -6.35 -9.16 -41.98
C LEU A 213 -4.98 -8.59 -42.42
N ASN A 214 -4.43 -9.04 -43.56
CA ASN A 214 -3.20 -8.46 -44.11
C ASN A 214 -3.44 -7.07 -44.74
N TYR A 215 -4.51 -6.89 -45.53
CA TYR A 215 -4.87 -5.57 -46.09
C TYR A 215 -5.11 -4.53 -44.97
N TRP A 216 -5.79 -4.93 -43.89
CA TRP A 216 -6.02 -4.08 -42.71
C TRP A 216 -4.69 -3.66 -42.06
N LYS A 217 -3.79 -4.62 -41.80
CA LYS A 217 -2.44 -4.38 -41.29
C LYS A 217 -1.65 -3.41 -42.17
N GLU A 218 -1.67 -3.60 -43.48
CA GLU A 218 -0.95 -2.74 -44.43
C GLU A 218 -1.44 -1.29 -44.40
N LYS A 219 -2.76 -1.05 -44.42
CA LYS A 219 -3.32 0.31 -44.38
C LYS A 219 -3.10 1.00 -43.02
N LEU A 220 -3.19 0.27 -41.91
CA LEU A 220 -2.85 0.78 -40.58
C LEU A 220 -1.35 1.15 -40.48
N LEU A 221 -0.45 0.26 -40.90
CA LEU A 221 1.00 0.48 -40.86
C LEU A 221 1.42 1.65 -41.78
N PHE A 222 0.83 1.76 -42.97
CA PHE A 222 1.00 2.90 -43.86
C PHE A 222 0.53 4.21 -43.22
N THR A 223 -0.55 4.17 -42.43
CA THR A 223 -1.07 5.36 -41.72
C THR A 223 -0.13 5.78 -40.58
N GLN A 224 0.28 4.84 -39.72
CA GLN A 224 1.22 5.09 -38.63
C GLN A 224 2.57 5.64 -39.13
N THR A 225 3.12 5.06 -40.20
CA THR A 225 4.38 5.52 -40.79
C THR A 225 4.28 6.91 -41.42
N ASN A 226 3.15 7.28 -42.05
CA ASN A 226 2.94 8.65 -42.56
C ASN A 226 2.74 9.68 -41.44
N ILE A 227 2.17 9.30 -40.29
CA ILE A 227 2.01 10.20 -39.12
C ILE A 227 3.37 10.50 -38.48
N ASN A 228 4.23 9.50 -38.34
CA ASN A 228 5.59 9.68 -37.82
C ASN A 228 6.50 10.47 -38.80
N ALA A 229 6.10 10.65 -40.06
CA ALA A 229 6.93 11.19 -41.14
C ALA A 229 6.72 12.69 -41.41
N ASN A 230 7.15 13.54 -40.45
CA ASN A 230 7.51 14.96 -40.61
C ASN A 230 6.35 15.92 -41.00
N PRO A 231 5.99 16.93 -40.16
CA PRO A 231 4.70 17.66 -40.25
C PRO A 231 4.43 18.47 -41.53
N ARG A 232 5.39 18.58 -42.47
CA ARG A 232 5.22 19.28 -43.77
C ARG A 232 4.27 18.58 -44.77
N ARG A 233 3.52 17.55 -44.35
CA ARG A 233 2.59 16.75 -45.19
C ARG A 233 1.16 16.62 -44.64
N ALA A 234 0.74 17.54 -43.77
CA ALA A 234 -0.53 17.49 -43.02
C ALA A 234 -1.78 17.06 -43.83
N ASN A 235 -1.96 17.54 -45.08
CA ASN A 235 -3.11 17.13 -45.90
C ASN A 235 -3.14 15.63 -46.19
N ARG A 236 -1.98 14.99 -46.43
CA ARG A 236 -1.91 13.57 -46.80
C ARG A 236 -2.06 12.64 -45.60
N SER A 237 -1.66 13.07 -44.40
CA SER A 237 -1.86 12.26 -43.18
C SER A 237 -3.34 12.21 -42.77
N VAL A 238 -4.08 13.32 -42.86
CA VAL A 238 -5.55 13.36 -42.61
C VAL A 238 -6.30 12.38 -43.52
N GLU A 239 -5.88 12.24 -44.77
CA GLU A 239 -6.50 11.34 -45.75
C GLU A 239 -6.22 9.87 -45.43
N CYS A 240 -4.98 9.53 -45.06
CA CYS A 240 -4.62 8.17 -44.60
C CYS A 240 -5.35 7.79 -43.31
N ILE A 241 -5.47 8.74 -42.36
CA ILE A 241 -6.26 8.58 -41.13
C ILE A 241 -7.72 8.26 -41.50
N ARG A 242 -8.34 8.96 -42.45
CA ARG A 242 -9.73 8.71 -42.86
C ARG A 242 -9.91 7.31 -43.46
N VAL A 243 -9.00 6.89 -44.34
CA VAL A 243 -8.98 5.52 -44.92
C VAL A 243 -8.92 4.47 -43.81
N SER A 244 -7.96 4.58 -42.89
CA SER A 244 -7.81 3.61 -41.80
C SER A 244 -9.00 3.59 -40.84
N ASN A 245 -9.65 4.72 -40.60
CA ASN A 245 -10.86 4.80 -39.78
C ASN A 245 -12.03 4.04 -40.42
N ASP A 246 -12.36 4.36 -41.67
CA ASP A 246 -13.54 3.80 -42.34
C ASP A 246 -13.36 2.30 -42.65
N LEU A 247 -12.12 1.87 -42.94
CA LEU A 247 -11.74 0.45 -43.06
C LEU A 247 -11.86 -0.29 -41.73
N THR A 248 -11.25 0.25 -40.65
CA THR A 248 -11.26 -0.36 -39.32
C THR A 248 -12.69 -0.50 -38.80
N ALA A 249 -13.52 0.54 -38.94
CA ALA A 249 -14.93 0.47 -38.57
C ALA A 249 -15.66 -0.65 -39.32
N SER A 250 -15.44 -0.79 -40.64
CA SER A 250 -16.11 -1.78 -41.47
C SER A 250 -15.69 -3.23 -41.13
N ILE A 251 -14.40 -3.46 -40.85
CA ILE A 251 -13.89 -4.78 -40.44
C ILE A 251 -14.37 -5.12 -39.02
N VAL A 252 -14.24 -4.18 -38.08
CA VAL A 252 -14.64 -4.39 -36.68
C VAL A 252 -16.16 -4.63 -36.57
N GLU A 253 -17.00 -3.89 -37.31
CA GLU A 253 -18.45 -4.16 -37.37
C GLU A 253 -18.74 -5.60 -37.84
N MET A 254 -18.06 -6.08 -38.89
CA MET A 254 -18.21 -7.45 -39.40
C MET A 254 -17.74 -8.52 -38.40
N LEU A 255 -16.56 -8.36 -37.80
CA LEU A 255 -16.03 -9.33 -36.84
C LEU A 255 -16.87 -9.34 -35.54
N LEU A 256 -17.41 -8.20 -35.11
CA LEU A 256 -18.38 -8.10 -34.02
C LEU A 256 -19.75 -8.70 -34.37
N GLU A 257 -20.16 -8.74 -35.64
CA GLU A 257 -21.34 -9.50 -36.08
C GLU A 257 -21.06 -11.00 -36.00
N PHE A 258 -19.94 -11.49 -36.54
CA PHE A 258 -19.53 -12.91 -36.47
C PHE A 258 -19.45 -13.43 -35.03
N CYS A 259 -18.81 -12.66 -34.13
CA CYS A 259 -18.64 -13.03 -32.71
C CYS A 259 -19.95 -13.09 -31.90
N LYS A 260 -21.11 -12.69 -32.47
CA LYS A 260 -22.43 -12.87 -31.83
C LYS A 260 -23.06 -14.22 -32.18
N PHE A 261 -22.67 -14.83 -33.29
CA PHE A 261 -23.32 -16.03 -33.83
C PHE A 261 -22.62 -17.34 -33.45
N SER A 262 -21.28 -17.39 -33.34
CA SER A 262 -20.58 -18.63 -32.98
C SER A 262 -19.27 -18.40 -32.21
N GLU A 263 -19.10 -19.15 -31.13
CA GLU A 263 -17.86 -19.21 -30.33
C GLU A 263 -16.75 -20.00 -31.03
N SER A 264 -17.09 -21.01 -31.85
CA SER A 264 -16.09 -21.72 -32.66
C SER A 264 -15.53 -20.83 -33.79
N LEU A 265 -16.39 -19.95 -34.34
CA LEU A 265 -15.98 -18.90 -35.27
C LEU A 265 -15.17 -17.80 -34.58
N LEU A 266 -15.54 -17.39 -33.35
CA LEU A 266 -14.76 -16.46 -32.53
C LEU A 266 -13.36 -17.03 -32.23
N SER A 267 -13.26 -18.27 -31.77
CA SER A 267 -11.99 -18.97 -31.52
C SER A 267 -11.11 -19.02 -32.77
N PHE A 268 -11.70 -19.34 -33.92
CA PHE A 268 -11.01 -19.33 -35.22
C PHE A 268 -10.51 -17.92 -35.59
N ILE A 269 -11.34 -16.89 -35.44
CA ILE A 269 -10.96 -15.48 -35.68
C ILE A 269 -9.82 -15.06 -34.74
N SER A 270 -9.93 -15.30 -33.43
CA SER A 270 -8.88 -15.01 -32.44
C SER A 270 -7.55 -15.63 -32.85
N LYS A 271 -7.56 -16.92 -33.19
CA LYS A 271 -6.37 -17.66 -33.66
C LYS A 271 -5.77 -17.05 -34.94
N ARG A 272 -6.59 -16.64 -35.91
CA ARG A 272 -6.14 -15.97 -37.15
C ARG A 272 -5.60 -14.55 -36.90
N VAL A 273 -6.20 -13.78 -35.98
CA VAL A 273 -5.77 -12.40 -35.67
C VAL A 273 -4.39 -12.40 -35.00
N PHE A 274 -4.11 -13.26 -34.00
CA PHE A 274 -2.77 -13.31 -33.40
C PHE A 274 -1.72 -13.97 -34.31
N SER A 275 -2.12 -14.94 -35.14
CA SER A 275 -1.21 -15.58 -36.12
C SER A 275 -0.79 -14.64 -37.25
N SER A 276 -1.55 -13.57 -37.52
CA SER A 276 -1.18 -12.53 -38.50
C SER A 276 -0.02 -11.69 -37.97
N ASN A 277 1.21 -12.09 -38.33
CA ASN A 277 2.44 -11.44 -37.90
C ASN A 277 2.39 -9.91 -38.05
N GLY A 278 2.58 -9.20 -36.93
CA GLY A 278 2.56 -7.74 -36.83
C GLY A 278 1.17 -7.09 -36.69
N LEU A 279 0.06 -7.82 -36.88
CA LEU A 279 -1.29 -7.23 -36.77
C LEU A 279 -1.62 -6.82 -35.33
N LEU A 280 -1.33 -7.68 -34.34
CA LEU A 280 -1.76 -7.42 -32.96
C LEU A 280 -1.08 -6.18 -32.33
N ASP A 281 0.20 -5.91 -32.65
CA ASP A 281 0.90 -4.70 -32.21
C ASP A 281 0.32 -3.43 -32.85
N ILE A 282 0.01 -3.44 -34.16
CA ILE A 282 -0.58 -2.25 -34.81
C ILE A 282 -2.04 -2.02 -34.38
N LEU A 283 -2.79 -3.07 -33.98
CA LEU A 283 -4.12 -2.93 -33.39
C LEU A 283 -4.08 -2.34 -31.98
N VAL A 284 -3.17 -2.80 -31.11
CA VAL A 284 -2.97 -2.18 -29.78
C VAL A 284 -2.50 -0.73 -29.90
N ARG A 285 -1.67 -0.41 -30.89
CA ARG A 285 -1.20 0.97 -31.14
C ARG A 285 -2.20 1.84 -31.92
N ALA A 286 -3.36 1.31 -32.33
CA ALA A 286 -4.31 2.00 -33.22
C ALA A 286 -4.98 3.23 -32.58
N GLU A 287 -5.16 3.25 -31.25
CA GLU A 287 -5.77 4.38 -30.52
C GLU A 287 -5.00 5.70 -30.71
N ARG A 288 -3.74 5.63 -31.12
CA ARG A 288 -2.90 6.80 -31.40
C ARG A 288 -3.20 7.49 -32.74
N PHE A 289 -4.04 6.91 -33.59
CA PHE A 289 -4.36 7.46 -34.92
C PHE A 289 -5.76 7.12 -35.49
N VAL A 290 -6.57 6.33 -34.78
CA VAL A 290 -7.96 6.00 -35.13
C VAL A 290 -8.91 6.77 -34.19
N ARG A 291 -10.09 7.16 -34.67
CA ARG A 291 -11.08 7.97 -33.93
C ARG A 291 -11.68 7.19 -32.76
N LYS A 292 -11.94 7.88 -31.66
CA LYS A 292 -12.49 7.35 -30.40
C LYS A 292 -13.69 6.41 -30.59
N ASN A 293 -14.68 6.80 -31.40
CA ASN A 293 -15.89 5.98 -31.66
C ASN A 293 -15.63 4.68 -32.45
N VAL A 294 -14.50 4.57 -33.14
CA VAL A 294 -14.04 3.34 -33.82
C VAL A 294 -13.16 2.52 -32.87
N ILE A 295 -12.38 3.19 -32.01
CA ILE A 295 -11.58 2.56 -30.95
C ILE A 295 -12.45 1.88 -29.89
N GLU A 296 -13.54 2.49 -29.46
CA GLU A 296 -14.53 1.88 -28.56
C GLU A 296 -15.05 0.53 -29.12
N LYS A 297 -15.28 0.44 -30.43
CA LYS A 297 -15.66 -0.81 -31.10
C LYS A 297 -14.49 -1.77 -31.27
N LEU A 298 -13.27 -1.28 -31.52
CA LEU A 298 -12.07 -2.13 -31.55
C LEU A 298 -11.79 -2.74 -30.18
N HIS A 299 -12.01 -2.01 -29.09
CA HIS A 299 -11.88 -2.52 -27.73
C HIS A 299 -13.00 -3.53 -27.41
N GLU A 300 -14.26 -3.30 -27.82
CA GLU A 300 -15.32 -4.32 -27.75
C GLU A 300 -14.93 -5.62 -28.47
N LEU A 301 -14.26 -5.53 -29.63
CA LEU A 301 -13.78 -6.70 -30.36
C LEU A 301 -12.65 -7.39 -29.61
N LEU A 302 -11.60 -6.66 -29.23
CA LEU A 302 -10.43 -7.19 -28.52
C LEU A 302 -10.83 -7.88 -27.22
N LEU A 303 -11.74 -7.29 -26.41
CA LEU A 303 -12.29 -7.89 -25.20
C LEU A 303 -12.97 -9.25 -25.48
N LYS A 304 -13.73 -9.39 -26.58
CA LYS A 304 -14.34 -10.67 -26.95
C LYS A 304 -13.30 -11.71 -27.39
N LEU A 305 -12.25 -11.28 -28.09
CA LEU A 305 -11.18 -12.19 -28.52
C LEU A 305 -10.35 -12.71 -27.33
N LEU A 306 -10.30 -12.02 -26.18
CA LEU A 306 -9.65 -12.50 -24.94
C LEU A 306 -10.25 -13.79 -24.37
N GLY A 307 -11.45 -14.19 -24.79
CA GLY A 307 -12.01 -15.50 -24.42
C GLY A 307 -11.18 -16.67 -24.96
N GLU A 308 -10.43 -16.48 -26.05
CA GLU A 308 -9.49 -17.49 -26.55
C GLU A 308 -8.18 -17.46 -25.74
N PRO A 309 -7.80 -18.52 -24.98
CA PRO A 309 -6.65 -18.46 -24.06
C PRO A 309 -5.32 -18.15 -24.76
N SER A 310 -5.09 -18.69 -25.97
CA SER A 310 -3.90 -18.39 -26.77
C SER A 310 -3.87 -16.93 -27.23
N PHE A 311 -5.02 -16.32 -27.51
CA PHE A 311 -5.10 -14.90 -27.84
C PHE A 311 -4.88 -14.04 -26.58
N LYS A 312 -5.46 -14.41 -25.43
CA LYS A 312 -5.25 -13.71 -24.14
C LYS A 312 -3.74 -13.61 -23.80
N LEU A 313 -2.99 -14.69 -24.01
CA LEU A 313 -1.53 -14.73 -23.81
C LEU A 313 -0.75 -13.84 -24.80
N GLU A 314 -1.00 -13.95 -26.11
CA GLU A 314 -0.29 -13.12 -27.10
C GLU A 314 -0.68 -11.64 -27.03
N PHE A 315 -1.93 -11.33 -26.68
CA PHE A 315 -2.35 -9.96 -26.38
C PHE A 315 -1.60 -9.40 -25.17
N ALA A 316 -1.49 -10.15 -24.07
CA ALA A 316 -0.72 -9.74 -22.89
C ALA A 316 0.75 -9.43 -23.23
N LYS A 317 1.39 -10.27 -24.06
CA LYS A 317 2.76 -10.09 -24.56
C LYS A 317 2.96 -8.83 -25.40
N VAL A 318 1.90 -8.31 -26.02
CA VAL A 318 1.91 -7.03 -26.76
C VAL A 318 1.57 -5.86 -25.84
N TYR A 319 0.52 -6.01 -25.01
CA TYR A 319 0.07 -5.04 -24.03
C TYR A 319 1.19 -4.58 -23.08
N ILE A 320 1.97 -5.52 -22.52
CA ILE A 320 3.13 -5.22 -21.65
C ILE A 320 4.21 -4.40 -22.37
N LYS A 321 4.39 -4.59 -23.68
CA LYS A 321 5.36 -3.80 -24.49
C LYS A 321 4.82 -2.41 -24.83
N TYR A 322 3.50 -2.24 -24.84
CA TYR A 322 2.84 -0.95 -25.08
C TYR A 322 2.76 -0.09 -23.81
N TYR A 323 2.59 -0.69 -22.63
CA TYR A 323 2.40 0.00 -21.35
C TYR A 323 3.41 1.14 -21.10
N PRO A 324 4.74 0.96 -21.23
CA PRO A 324 5.70 2.04 -20.99
C PRO A 324 5.63 3.18 -22.02
N ASP A 325 5.13 2.94 -23.22
CA ASP A 325 5.03 3.97 -24.28
C ASP A 325 3.86 4.92 -24.04
N THR A 326 2.88 4.55 -23.21
CA THR A 326 1.79 5.44 -22.77
C THR A 326 2.19 6.22 -21.51
N ILE A 327 2.84 5.57 -20.53
CA ILE A 327 3.34 6.26 -19.33
C ILE A 327 4.37 7.35 -19.68
N LYS A 328 5.28 7.12 -20.64
CA LYS A 328 6.23 8.16 -21.09
C LYS A 328 5.56 9.36 -21.75
N GLU A 329 4.47 9.15 -22.49
CA GLU A 329 3.70 10.26 -23.08
C GLU A 329 2.87 10.98 -22.01
N ALA A 330 2.37 10.29 -20.99
CA ALA A 330 1.75 10.91 -19.81
C ALA A 330 2.72 11.87 -19.10
N ILE A 331 3.93 11.39 -18.78
CA ILE A 331 5.02 12.18 -18.16
C ILE A 331 5.37 13.40 -19.03
N LYS A 332 5.44 13.22 -20.35
CA LYS A 332 5.80 14.26 -21.33
C LYS A 332 4.72 15.30 -21.57
N GLU A 333 3.44 14.92 -21.52
CA GLU A 333 2.30 15.85 -21.56
C GLU A 333 1.98 16.40 -20.15
N SER A 334 2.59 15.85 -19.10
CA SER A 334 2.41 16.20 -17.68
C SER A 334 0.94 16.21 -17.25
N SER A 335 0.12 15.31 -17.79
CA SER A 335 -1.33 15.31 -17.61
C SER A 335 -1.97 13.91 -17.66
N ASP A 336 -2.80 13.62 -16.66
CA ASP A 336 -3.68 12.44 -16.59
C ASP A 336 -4.73 12.35 -17.72
N SER A 337 -4.97 13.43 -18.47
CA SER A 337 -5.87 13.44 -19.65
C SER A 337 -5.43 12.46 -20.76
N ILE A 338 -4.20 11.96 -20.68
CA ILE A 338 -3.65 10.89 -21.51
C ILE A 338 -4.55 9.64 -21.57
N PHE A 339 -5.32 9.31 -20.52
CA PHE A 339 -6.19 8.13 -20.52
C PHE A 339 -7.53 8.34 -21.25
N GLU A 340 -8.04 9.58 -21.34
CA GLU A 340 -9.22 9.87 -22.17
C GLU A 340 -8.91 9.75 -23.67
N LYS A 341 -7.63 9.97 -23.99
CA LYS A 341 -6.98 9.94 -25.30
C LYS A 341 -6.57 8.51 -25.69
N TYR A 342 -5.97 7.77 -24.74
CA TYR A 342 -5.43 6.41 -24.89
C TYR A 342 -6.03 5.45 -23.83
N PRO A 343 -7.33 5.11 -23.93
CA PRO A 343 -8.04 4.33 -22.91
C PRO A 343 -7.65 2.84 -22.84
N LEU A 344 -6.83 2.31 -23.76
CA LEU A 344 -6.51 0.88 -23.83
C LEU A 344 -5.86 0.36 -22.55
N LEU A 345 -4.98 1.12 -21.88
CA LEU A 345 -4.37 0.65 -20.63
C LEU A 345 -5.40 0.34 -19.56
N PHE A 346 -6.28 1.30 -19.24
CA PHE A 346 -7.34 1.14 -18.24
C PHE A 346 -8.38 0.09 -18.65
N THR A 347 -8.73 0.01 -19.94
CA THR A 347 -9.71 -0.96 -20.46
C THR A 347 -9.27 -2.41 -20.24
N PHE A 348 -7.96 -2.68 -20.22
CA PHE A 348 -7.40 -4.04 -20.27
C PHE A 348 -6.53 -4.46 -19.08
N SER A 349 -6.11 -3.55 -18.17
CA SER A 349 -5.14 -3.92 -17.12
C SER A 349 -5.68 -5.01 -16.19
N VAL A 350 -6.88 -4.83 -15.63
CA VAL A 350 -7.58 -5.83 -14.80
C VAL A 350 -7.65 -7.18 -15.53
N GLN A 351 -8.13 -7.17 -16.78
CA GLN A 351 -8.37 -8.36 -17.61
C GLN A 351 -7.09 -9.17 -17.95
N ILE A 352 -5.90 -8.66 -17.60
CA ILE A 352 -4.60 -9.31 -17.82
C ILE A 352 -3.82 -9.49 -16.50
N PHE A 353 -4.02 -8.63 -15.50
CA PHE A 353 -3.30 -8.61 -14.24
C PHE A 353 -4.02 -9.30 -13.07
N THR A 354 -5.30 -9.67 -13.21
CA THR A 354 -6.03 -10.48 -12.21
C THR A 354 -6.19 -11.96 -12.60
N VAL A 355 -5.61 -12.40 -13.71
CA VAL A 355 -5.78 -13.77 -14.24
C VAL A 355 -4.75 -14.75 -13.61
N PRO A 356 -5.14 -15.65 -12.69
CA PRO A 356 -4.19 -16.37 -11.83
C PRO A 356 -3.22 -17.32 -12.54
N THR A 357 -3.58 -17.84 -13.72
CA THR A 357 -2.69 -18.70 -14.52
C THR A 357 -1.78 -17.92 -15.47
N LEU A 358 -2.12 -16.66 -15.76
CA LEU A 358 -1.44 -15.83 -16.75
C LEU A 358 -0.52 -14.81 -16.08
N THR A 359 -0.99 -14.09 -15.07
CA THR A 359 -0.22 -12.99 -14.45
C THR A 359 1.08 -13.48 -13.81
N PRO A 360 1.14 -14.58 -13.03
CA PRO A 360 2.40 -15.12 -12.51
C PRO A 360 3.37 -15.57 -13.62
N CYS A 361 2.84 -16.14 -14.72
CA CYS A 361 3.63 -16.49 -15.90
C CYS A 361 4.28 -15.25 -16.54
N LEU A 362 3.53 -14.15 -16.68
CA LEU A 362 4.06 -12.86 -17.17
C LEU A 362 5.07 -12.22 -16.19
N VAL A 363 4.94 -12.45 -14.89
CA VAL A 363 5.95 -12.05 -13.90
C VAL A 363 7.25 -12.84 -14.08
N LYS A 364 7.18 -14.18 -14.15
CA LYS A 364 8.37 -15.05 -14.28
C LYS A 364 9.04 -14.96 -15.67
N GLU A 365 8.27 -15.00 -16.77
CA GLU A 365 8.81 -15.03 -18.14
C GLU A 365 9.12 -13.64 -18.74
N MET A 366 8.34 -12.61 -18.37
CA MET A 366 8.44 -11.28 -19.01
C MET A 366 8.90 -10.15 -18.08
N ASN A 367 9.14 -10.43 -16.79
CA ASN A 367 9.42 -9.42 -15.77
C ASN A 367 8.35 -8.30 -15.74
N LEU A 368 7.07 -8.69 -15.79
CA LEU A 368 5.92 -7.77 -15.73
C LEU A 368 6.04 -6.79 -14.55
N LEU A 369 6.35 -7.29 -13.35
CA LEU A 369 6.41 -6.46 -12.16
C LEU A 369 7.60 -5.48 -12.19
N GLY A 370 8.77 -5.88 -12.69
CA GLY A 370 9.89 -4.96 -12.91
C GLY A 370 9.61 -3.90 -13.98
N MET A 371 8.75 -4.19 -14.97
CA MET A 371 8.25 -3.19 -15.93
C MET A 371 7.36 -2.16 -15.24
N LEU A 372 6.37 -2.60 -14.45
CA LEU A 372 5.47 -1.70 -13.71
C LEU A 372 6.22 -0.83 -12.68
N LEU A 373 7.11 -1.44 -11.89
CA LEU A 373 7.97 -0.71 -10.94
C LEU A 373 8.82 0.35 -11.65
N ARG A 374 9.40 0.02 -12.82
CA ARG A 374 10.17 0.99 -13.61
C ARG A 374 9.30 2.16 -14.08
N CYS A 375 8.07 1.90 -14.54
CA CYS A 375 7.16 2.98 -14.90
C CYS A 375 6.85 3.89 -13.71
N LEU A 376 6.81 3.34 -12.48
CA LEU A 376 6.62 4.13 -11.26
C LEU A 376 7.88 4.93 -10.92
N THR A 377 9.08 4.38 -11.13
CA THR A 377 10.35 5.11 -11.05
C THR A 377 10.38 6.29 -12.03
N ASP A 378 9.98 6.07 -13.29
CA ASP A 378 10.00 7.10 -14.33
C ASP A 378 9.05 8.28 -13.96
N ILE A 379 7.88 8.00 -13.35
CA ILE A 379 6.96 9.04 -12.83
C ILE A 379 7.55 9.76 -11.60
N PHE A 380 7.94 9.02 -10.55
CA PHE A 380 8.46 9.61 -9.33
C PHE A 380 9.72 10.44 -9.60
N TYR A 381 10.62 9.98 -10.46
CA TYR A 381 11.82 10.71 -10.89
C TYR A 381 11.48 12.02 -11.62
N PHE A 382 10.45 12.03 -12.47
CA PHE A 382 9.99 13.26 -13.12
C PHE A 382 9.40 14.26 -12.11
N CYS A 383 8.69 13.78 -11.09
CA CYS A 383 8.03 14.61 -10.08
C CYS A 383 8.94 15.03 -8.90
N LEU A 384 10.25 14.79 -8.92
CA LEU A 384 11.16 15.24 -7.85
C LEU A 384 11.33 16.76 -7.84
N ASP A 385 11.35 17.35 -6.64
CA ASP A 385 11.95 18.66 -6.42
C ASP A 385 13.48 18.57 -6.57
N ASN A 386 14.06 19.62 -7.14
CA ASN A 386 15.50 19.76 -7.35
C ASN A 386 16.25 20.17 -6.08
N LYS A 387 15.55 20.61 -5.01
CA LYS A 387 16.15 21.01 -3.73
C LYS A 387 16.04 19.93 -2.66
N GLU A 388 14.82 19.57 -2.26
CA GLU A 388 14.57 18.67 -1.11
C GLU A 388 14.63 17.17 -1.51
N GLY A 389 14.68 16.83 -2.81
CA GLY A 389 14.81 15.43 -3.28
C GLY A 389 13.56 14.55 -3.10
N HIS A 390 12.51 15.08 -2.47
CA HIS A 390 11.18 14.49 -2.36
C HIS A 390 10.31 14.79 -3.60
N ILE A 391 9.14 14.16 -3.67
CA ILE A 391 8.14 14.43 -4.71
C ILE A 391 7.44 15.79 -4.48
N GLU A 392 7.49 16.64 -5.50
CA GLU A 392 6.78 17.92 -5.58
C GLU A 392 5.28 17.67 -5.81
N VAL A 393 4.46 17.83 -4.76
CA VAL A 393 3.03 17.44 -4.79
C VAL A 393 2.23 18.18 -5.85
N GLY A 394 2.46 19.48 -6.07
CA GLY A 394 1.76 20.26 -7.10
C GLY A 394 2.00 19.74 -8.52
N LYS A 395 3.25 19.39 -8.83
CA LYS A 395 3.64 18.77 -10.10
C LYS A 395 3.18 17.33 -10.23
N TRP A 396 3.16 16.58 -9.12
CA TRP A 396 2.68 15.20 -9.09
C TRP A 396 1.15 15.09 -9.21
N ALA A 397 0.40 16.09 -8.73
CA ALA A 397 -1.05 16.08 -8.78
C ALA A 397 -1.63 15.96 -10.20
N SER A 398 -0.92 16.46 -11.23
CA SER A 398 -1.33 16.33 -12.63
C SER A 398 -1.05 14.95 -13.25
N LEU A 399 -0.35 14.06 -12.52
CA LEU A 399 -0.06 12.66 -12.84
C LEU A 399 -0.58 11.71 -11.74
N PHE A 400 -1.51 12.17 -10.91
CA PHE A 400 -2.02 11.44 -9.76
C PHE A 400 -2.80 10.18 -10.18
N VAL A 401 -3.70 10.30 -11.16
CA VAL A 401 -4.51 9.18 -11.66
C VAL A 401 -3.62 8.14 -12.35
N THR A 402 -2.61 8.59 -13.10
CA THR A 402 -1.54 7.75 -13.67
C THR A 402 -0.82 6.97 -12.57
N THR A 403 -0.44 7.64 -11.48
CA THR A 403 0.27 7.03 -10.35
C THR A 403 -0.59 5.99 -9.64
N ILE A 404 -1.86 6.30 -9.34
CA ILE A 404 -2.75 5.39 -8.60
C ILE A 404 -3.14 4.18 -9.46
N HIS A 405 -3.44 4.35 -10.75
CA HIS A 405 -3.72 3.21 -11.63
C HIS A 405 -2.52 2.25 -11.71
N LEU A 406 -1.30 2.78 -11.85
CA LEU A 406 -0.09 1.97 -11.87
C LEU A 406 0.15 1.21 -10.55
N ILE A 407 -0.16 1.83 -9.40
CA ILE A 407 -0.01 1.19 -8.09
C ILE A 407 -1.11 0.15 -7.84
N GLU A 408 -2.35 0.39 -8.30
CA GLU A 408 -3.41 -0.63 -8.24
C GLU A 408 -3.14 -1.77 -9.24
N ASP A 409 -2.50 -1.52 -10.40
CA ASP A 409 -1.97 -2.55 -11.31
C ASP A 409 -0.88 -3.41 -10.64
N ILE A 410 0.08 -2.78 -9.95
CA ILE A 410 1.06 -3.48 -9.11
C ILE A 410 0.35 -4.30 -8.02
N ARG A 411 -0.71 -3.76 -7.41
CA ARG A 411 -1.50 -4.48 -6.40
C ARG A 411 -2.25 -5.68 -6.99
N TYR A 412 -2.80 -5.60 -8.20
CA TYR A 412 -3.42 -6.77 -8.87
C TYR A 412 -2.36 -7.87 -9.08
N VAL A 413 -1.20 -7.51 -9.64
CA VAL A 413 -0.07 -8.45 -9.82
C VAL A 413 0.40 -9.06 -8.50
N MET A 414 0.48 -8.27 -7.43
CA MET A 414 0.86 -8.71 -6.07
C MET A 414 -0.27 -9.40 -5.28
N SER A 415 -1.48 -9.55 -5.85
CA SER A 415 -2.59 -10.24 -5.18
C SER A 415 -2.63 -11.75 -5.44
N HIS A 416 -1.90 -12.24 -6.45
CA HIS A 416 -1.69 -13.66 -6.71
C HIS A 416 -0.70 -14.23 -5.70
N ALA A 417 -1.06 -15.24 -4.90
CA ALA A 417 -0.23 -15.75 -3.79
C ALA A 417 1.22 -16.10 -4.18
N GLU A 418 1.40 -16.67 -5.38
CA GLU A 418 2.70 -17.06 -5.93
C GLU A 418 3.63 -15.87 -6.23
N VAL A 419 3.09 -14.67 -6.46
CA VAL A 419 3.90 -13.50 -6.85
C VAL A 419 4.63 -12.88 -5.65
N PRO A 420 3.99 -12.63 -4.49
CA PRO A 420 4.70 -12.30 -3.26
C PRO A 420 5.74 -13.35 -2.88
N LYS A 421 5.43 -14.67 -2.94
CA LYS A 421 6.42 -15.74 -2.70
C LYS A 421 7.62 -15.59 -3.66
N TYR A 422 7.37 -15.43 -4.96
CA TYR A 422 8.41 -15.24 -5.98
C TYR A 422 9.33 -14.03 -5.71
N VAL A 423 8.79 -12.86 -5.36
CA VAL A 423 9.63 -11.65 -5.20
C VAL A 423 10.37 -11.56 -3.87
N THR A 424 10.00 -12.36 -2.87
CA THR A 424 10.69 -12.42 -1.56
C THR A 424 11.71 -13.54 -1.50
N HIS A 425 11.48 -14.67 -2.18
CA HIS A 425 12.36 -15.85 -2.14
C HIS A 425 13.19 -16.04 -3.43
N GLU A 426 12.61 -15.89 -4.63
CA GLU A 426 13.30 -16.15 -5.91
C GLU A 426 13.90 -14.89 -6.57
N GLN A 427 13.31 -13.70 -6.38
CA GLN A 427 13.69 -12.45 -7.05
C GLN A 427 13.75 -11.23 -6.10
N PRO A 428 14.64 -11.23 -5.09
CA PRO A 428 14.77 -10.14 -4.11
C PRO A 428 15.04 -8.76 -4.74
N ASP A 429 15.67 -8.66 -5.91
CA ASP A 429 15.91 -7.37 -6.58
C ASP A 429 14.60 -6.62 -6.93
N ILE A 430 13.49 -7.31 -7.13
CA ILE A 430 12.17 -6.69 -7.33
C ILE A 430 11.69 -6.04 -6.03
N SER A 431 11.79 -6.76 -4.91
CA SER A 431 11.46 -6.25 -3.56
C SER A 431 12.37 -5.09 -3.15
N ARG A 432 13.68 -5.17 -3.44
CA ARG A 432 14.64 -4.07 -3.25
C ARG A 432 14.30 -2.85 -4.09
N THR A 433 13.82 -3.04 -5.32
CA THR A 433 13.36 -1.94 -6.19
C THR A 433 12.12 -1.25 -5.60
N TRP A 434 11.17 -2.00 -5.06
CA TRP A 434 10.02 -1.44 -4.33
C TRP A 434 10.46 -0.66 -3.09
N ILE A 435 11.30 -1.23 -2.23
CA ILE A 435 11.80 -0.56 -1.00
C ILE A 435 12.53 0.75 -1.36
N ASN A 436 13.35 0.77 -2.41
CA ASN A 436 14.00 2.00 -2.88
C ASN A 436 13.01 3.05 -3.43
N LEU A 437 11.90 2.63 -4.05
CA LEU A 437 10.84 3.55 -4.48
C LEU A 437 10.11 4.21 -3.30
N LEU A 438 10.00 3.53 -2.16
CA LEU A 438 9.42 4.10 -0.94
C LEU A 438 10.24 5.30 -0.41
N ALA A 439 11.53 5.41 -0.71
CA ALA A 439 12.36 6.52 -0.28
C ALA A 439 11.96 7.88 -0.91
N TYR A 440 11.33 7.88 -2.09
CA TYR A 440 10.84 9.13 -2.74
C TYR A 440 9.57 9.68 -2.09
N VAL A 441 8.73 8.80 -1.55
CA VAL A 441 7.46 9.12 -0.86
C VAL A 441 7.62 9.23 0.65
N GLN A 442 8.71 8.69 1.23
CA GLN A 442 9.12 8.89 2.62
C GLN A 442 9.42 10.37 2.87
N GLY A 443 8.64 11.00 3.76
CA GLY A 443 8.78 12.42 4.11
C GLY A 443 8.07 13.40 3.17
N MET A 444 7.40 12.94 2.11
CA MET A 444 6.75 13.83 1.13
C MET A 444 5.64 14.70 1.74
N ASN A 445 5.29 15.81 1.07
CA ASN A 445 4.26 16.76 1.51
C ASN A 445 4.44 17.35 2.93
N PRO A 446 5.63 17.85 3.32
CA PRO A 446 5.87 18.36 4.67
C PRO A 446 5.07 19.66 4.96
N GLN A 447 4.15 19.58 5.92
CA GLN A 447 3.30 20.71 6.34
C GLN A 447 4.04 21.60 7.35
N LYS A 448 4.12 22.91 7.07
CA LYS A 448 4.71 23.92 7.96
C LYS A 448 3.59 24.77 8.60
N ARG A 449 3.72 25.10 9.88
CA ARG A 449 2.70 25.84 10.64
C ARG A 449 2.64 27.30 10.19
N VAL A 450 1.44 27.81 9.89
CA VAL A 450 1.23 29.22 9.52
C VAL A 450 0.91 30.04 10.77
N THR A 451 1.75 31.02 11.08
CA THR A 451 1.58 31.93 12.24
C THR A 451 1.06 33.32 11.87
N GLY A 452 1.19 33.72 10.59
CA GLY A 452 0.86 35.06 10.07
C GLY A 452 -0.61 35.31 9.77
N LEU A 453 -0.91 35.82 8.58
CA LEU A 453 -2.29 35.91 8.05
C LEU A 453 -2.85 34.51 7.76
N LEU A 454 -4.17 34.40 7.59
CA LEU A 454 -4.81 33.19 7.09
C LEU A 454 -4.35 32.93 5.64
N VAL A 455 -4.17 31.65 5.27
CA VAL A 455 -3.96 31.29 3.86
C VAL A 455 -5.31 31.30 3.16
N GLU A 456 -5.46 32.11 2.11
CA GLU A 456 -6.71 32.18 1.32
C GLU A 456 -6.78 31.08 0.24
N GLU A 457 -5.65 30.49 -0.14
CA GLU A 457 -5.56 29.36 -1.08
C GLU A 457 -5.57 28.02 -0.31
N GLU A 458 -6.69 27.28 -0.37
CA GLU A 458 -6.72 25.91 0.13
C GLU A 458 -5.88 24.99 -0.77
N ASN A 459 -5.05 24.14 -0.16
CA ASN A 459 -4.30 23.12 -0.90
C ASN A 459 -5.23 21.97 -1.31
N GLU A 460 -5.89 22.12 -2.46
CA GLU A 460 -6.81 21.14 -3.09
C GLU A 460 -6.25 19.71 -3.15
N HIS A 461 -4.91 19.57 -3.17
CA HIS A 461 -4.23 18.30 -3.38
C HIS A 461 -3.92 17.55 -2.07
N MET A 462 -4.30 18.08 -0.90
CA MET A 462 -3.98 17.46 0.41
C MET A 462 -4.53 16.02 0.60
N SER A 463 -5.58 15.63 -0.13
CA SER A 463 -6.08 14.24 -0.10
C SER A 463 -5.26 13.24 -0.94
N LEU A 464 -4.46 13.73 -1.90
CA LEU A 464 -3.72 12.88 -2.85
C LEU A 464 -2.59 12.07 -2.16
N PRO A 465 -1.73 12.68 -1.30
CA PRO A 465 -0.70 11.96 -0.54
C PRO A 465 -1.24 10.82 0.33
N PHE A 466 -2.43 11.00 0.92
CA PHE A 466 -3.09 9.94 1.69
C PHE A 466 -3.52 8.79 0.78
N ARG A 467 -4.26 9.06 -0.31
CA ARG A 467 -4.71 8.01 -1.25
C ARG A 467 -3.56 7.17 -1.82
N LEU A 468 -2.40 7.78 -2.04
CA LEU A 468 -1.15 7.09 -2.39
C LEU A 468 -0.68 6.15 -1.26
N GLY A 469 -0.57 6.66 -0.02
CA GLY A 469 -0.13 5.89 1.14
C GLY A 469 -0.97 4.63 1.44
N HIS A 470 -2.30 4.69 1.32
CA HIS A 470 -3.18 3.52 1.50
C HIS A 470 -2.99 2.47 0.39
N SER A 471 -2.80 2.89 -0.86
CA SER A 471 -2.56 1.97 -1.98
C SER A 471 -1.20 1.27 -1.85
N ILE A 472 -0.18 1.99 -1.35
CA ILE A 472 1.13 1.44 -0.95
C ILE A 472 0.98 0.41 0.20
N ALA A 473 0.22 0.72 1.24
CA ALA A 473 0.04 -0.16 2.40
C ALA A 473 -0.64 -1.50 2.04
N LYS A 474 -1.56 -1.51 1.06
CA LYS A 474 -2.12 -2.78 0.51
C LYS A 474 -1.04 -3.68 -0.08
N ILE A 475 -0.06 -3.11 -0.79
CA ILE A 475 1.08 -3.85 -1.36
C ILE A 475 2.01 -4.35 -0.24
N HIS A 476 2.22 -3.55 0.81
CA HIS A 476 3.01 -3.98 1.98
C HIS A 476 2.41 -5.23 2.64
N SER A 477 1.10 -5.26 2.86
CA SER A 477 0.41 -6.45 3.40
C SER A 477 0.65 -7.70 2.56
N ARG A 478 0.65 -7.59 1.23
CA ARG A 478 0.95 -8.72 0.33
C ARG A 478 2.42 -9.12 0.34
N LEU A 479 3.33 -8.15 0.27
CA LEU A 479 4.78 -8.39 0.31
C LEU A 479 5.22 -9.07 1.60
N VAL A 480 4.72 -8.59 2.75
CA VAL A 480 4.96 -9.20 4.07
C VAL A 480 4.41 -10.62 4.09
N SER A 481 3.15 -10.84 3.70
CA SER A 481 2.55 -12.18 3.65
C SER A 481 3.39 -13.17 2.82
N GLY A 482 3.87 -12.77 1.64
CA GLY A 482 4.69 -13.64 0.78
C GLY A 482 6.04 -14.04 1.38
N ALA A 483 6.63 -13.21 2.24
CA ALA A 483 7.87 -13.53 2.93
C ALA A 483 7.67 -14.67 3.93
N PHE A 484 6.60 -14.61 4.74
CA PHE A 484 6.31 -15.61 5.77
C PHE A 484 5.83 -16.97 5.21
N SER A 485 5.12 -16.99 4.07
CA SER A 485 4.52 -18.21 3.50
C SER A 485 5.50 -19.14 2.73
N GLY A 486 6.74 -19.31 3.22
CA GLY A 486 7.83 -19.95 2.44
C GLY A 486 8.62 -21.10 3.10
N GLU A 487 8.46 -21.38 4.39
CA GLU A 487 9.35 -22.33 5.11
C GLU A 487 8.59 -23.40 5.94
N LEU A 488 7.26 -23.54 5.79
CA LEU A 488 6.42 -24.42 6.65
C LEU A 488 5.41 -25.33 5.94
N GLU A 489 5.19 -25.21 4.62
CA GLU A 489 4.11 -25.92 3.90
C GLU A 489 4.60 -27.04 2.94
N ASP A 490 5.91 -27.29 2.84
CA ASP A 490 6.51 -28.22 1.86
C ASP A 490 6.42 -29.72 2.24
N ASN A 491 5.56 -30.09 3.21
CA ASN A 491 5.25 -31.49 3.54
C ASN A 491 3.75 -31.62 3.88
N ILE A 492 3.04 -32.54 3.19
CA ILE A 492 1.57 -32.71 3.19
C ILE A 492 0.89 -31.52 2.46
N GLU A 493 0.52 -31.60 1.17
CA GLU A 493 -0.08 -32.74 0.47
C GLU A 493 0.63 -33.16 -0.83
N ASP A 494 1.20 -34.37 -0.85
CA ASP A 494 1.40 -35.16 -2.08
C ASP A 494 0.04 -35.78 -2.48
N ASN A 495 -0.87 -34.94 -2.97
CA ASN A 495 -2.17 -35.37 -3.52
C ASN A 495 -2.10 -35.31 -5.05
N ASP A 496 -2.36 -36.44 -5.72
CA ASP A 496 -1.94 -36.71 -7.10
C ASP A 496 -2.70 -35.88 -8.16
N GLY A 497 -2.33 -34.61 -8.24
CA GLY A 497 -3.00 -33.54 -8.99
C GLY A 497 -2.48 -33.33 -10.41
N LEU A 498 -1.88 -34.35 -11.05
CA LEU A 498 -1.32 -34.26 -12.41
C LEU A 498 -2.42 -34.17 -13.51
N CYS A 499 -3.27 -33.14 -13.43
CA CYS A 499 -4.46 -32.99 -14.26
C CYS A 499 -4.41 -31.75 -15.17
N HIS A 500 -4.20 -32.03 -16.46
CA HIS A 500 -4.16 -31.07 -17.57
C HIS A 500 -5.32 -30.04 -17.64
N ALA A 501 -5.09 -28.82 -17.15
CA ALA A 501 -5.79 -27.62 -17.62
C ALA A 501 -5.02 -26.99 -18.82
N LYS A 502 -5.24 -27.53 -20.03
CA LYS A 502 -4.50 -27.10 -21.25
C LYS A 502 -4.91 -25.71 -21.73
N VAL A 503 -4.21 -24.67 -21.26
CA VAL A 503 -3.88 -23.54 -22.14
C VAL A 503 -3.03 -24.12 -23.28
N GLY A 504 -3.48 -23.96 -24.52
CA GLY A 504 -3.14 -24.84 -25.65
C GLY A 504 -1.70 -24.78 -26.17
N TRP A 505 -0.74 -25.35 -25.44
CA TRP A 505 0.62 -25.62 -25.93
C TRP A 505 0.64 -26.79 -26.92
N LEU A 506 0.25 -26.52 -28.17
CA LEU A 506 0.38 -27.44 -29.31
C LEU A 506 1.34 -26.90 -30.39
N SER A 507 2.58 -26.61 -29.98
CA SER A 507 3.76 -26.88 -30.81
C SER A 507 5.01 -26.90 -29.93
N ARG A 508 5.71 -28.03 -29.89
CA ARG A 508 6.99 -28.22 -29.16
C ARG A 508 8.16 -28.45 -30.13
N GLU A 509 8.08 -27.88 -31.34
CA GLU A 509 9.04 -28.12 -32.42
C GLU A 509 9.50 -26.82 -33.12
N SER A 510 10.19 -25.92 -32.41
CA SER A 510 10.99 -24.85 -33.06
C SER A 510 12.10 -24.17 -32.23
N PHE A 511 12.32 -24.53 -30.96
CA PHE A 511 13.38 -23.91 -30.13
C PHE A 511 14.36 -24.92 -29.52
N VAL A 512 15.23 -25.45 -30.37
CA VAL A 512 16.46 -26.14 -29.93
C VAL A 512 17.59 -25.11 -29.79
N CYS A 513 18.11 -24.94 -28.57
CA CYS A 513 19.37 -24.22 -28.33
C CYS A 513 20.22 -24.96 -27.28
N SER A 514 20.95 -25.97 -27.74
CA SER A 514 22.17 -26.53 -27.14
C SER A 514 22.27 -26.62 -25.59
N ARG A 515 21.64 -27.65 -25.00
CA ARG A 515 22.22 -28.31 -23.81
C ARG A 515 23.30 -29.30 -24.27
N THR A 516 24.56 -28.87 -24.36
CA THR A 516 25.69 -29.81 -24.44
C THR A 516 25.92 -30.40 -23.05
N GLY A 517 25.42 -31.61 -22.81
CA GLY A 517 25.55 -32.28 -21.52
C GLY A 517 26.95 -32.84 -21.28
N ARG A 518 27.29 -32.98 -20.00
CA ARG A 518 28.11 -34.10 -19.50
C ARG A 518 27.30 -34.77 -18.40
N ASN A 519 26.84 -35.98 -18.67
CA ASN A 519 26.49 -36.92 -17.62
C ASN A 519 27.80 -37.46 -17.02
N ASN A 520 27.75 -37.86 -15.75
CA ASN A 520 28.41 -39.07 -15.26
C ASN A 520 27.71 -39.47 -13.97
N GLU A 521 27.14 -40.66 -13.94
CA GLU A 521 26.75 -41.33 -12.70
C GLU A 521 28.02 -41.94 -12.10
N SER A 522 28.30 -41.66 -10.83
CA SER A 522 29.15 -42.51 -9.97
C SER A 522 29.10 -42.00 -8.53
N ASP A 523 28.09 -42.45 -7.77
CA ASP A 523 28.19 -42.43 -6.31
C ASP A 523 29.35 -43.35 -5.88
N LEU A 524 30.28 -42.83 -5.09
CA LEU A 524 31.17 -43.63 -4.24
C LEU A 524 31.70 -42.76 -3.09
N GLU A 525 31.73 -43.34 -1.89
CA GLU A 525 31.91 -42.61 -0.63
C GLU A 525 33.31 -41.99 -0.45
N LEU A 526 33.37 -40.75 0.04
CA LEU A 526 34.45 -40.31 0.93
C LEU A 526 33.92 -39.39 2.04
N LYS A 527 33.78 -39.96 3.25
CA LYS A 527 33.54 -39.21 4.50
C LYS A 527 34.86 -38.64 5.03
N ALA A 528 35.09 -37.34 4.86
CA ALA A 528 36.05 -36.57 5.66
C ALA A 528 35.77 -35.06 5.50
N GLY A 529 35.51 -34.27 6.55
CA GLY A 529 35.21 -34.65 7.93
C GLY A 529 34.47 -33.49 8.62
N ALA A 530 33.50 -33.79 9.47
CA ALA A 530 32.69 -32.75 10.10
C ALA A 530 33.50 -31.98 11.16
N VAL A 531 33.65 -30.67 10.96
CA VAL A 531 33.92 -29.75 12.07
C VAL A 531 32.57 -29.49 12.74
N ASN A 532 32.38 -30.05 13.93
CA ASN A 532 31.14 -29.89 14.69
C ASN A 532 31.00 -28.43 15.13
N PHE A 533 30.13 -27.67 14.47
CA PHE A 533 29.51 -26.49 15.07
C PHE A 533 28.38 -26.96 16.01
N GLU A 534 28.29 -26.37 17.20
CA GLU A 534 27.30 -26.79 18.20
C GLU A 534 25.88 -26.37 17.80
N PRO A 535 24.85 -27.21 18.05
CA PRO A 535 23.46 -26.90 17.71
C PRO A 535 22.86 -25.92 18.73
N GLY A 536 23.13 -24.62 18.55
CA GLY A 536 22.76 -23.56 19.51
C GLY A 536 21.89 -22.44 18.94
N ASN A 537 20.61 -22.40 19.33
CA ASN A 537 19.72 -21.23 19.28
C ASN A 537 19.66 -20.45 17.95
N HIS A 538 19.00 -20.99 16.92
CA HIS A 538 18.42 -20.18 15.83
C HIS A 538 16.97 -19.76 16.20
N LEU A 539 16.51 -18.59 15.74
CA LEU A 539 15.07 -18.27 15.78
C LEU A 539 14.38 -18.95 14.59
N PRO A 540 13.11 -19.37 14.72
CA PRO A 540 12.27 -19.76 13.60
C PRO A 540 11.74 -18.51 12.86
N VAL A 541 12.63 -17.73 12.24
CA VAL A 541 12.26 -16.57 11.42
C VAL A 541 12.75 -16.77 9.99
N PRO A 542 11.85 -16.71 8.98
CA PRO A 542 12.24 -16.96 7.60
C PRO A 542 13.36 -16.05 7.10
N SER A 543 14.23 -16.64 6.30
CA SER A 543 15.40 -15.99 5.69
C SER A 543 15.01 -14.76 4.86
N SER A 544 13.88 -14.83 4.16
CA SER A 544 13.25 -13.74 3.41
C SER A 544 12.82 -12.55 4.28
N VAL A 545 12.28 -12.82 5.48
CA VAL A 545 11.80 -11.81 6.43
C VAL A 545 12.99 -11.05 7.03
N MET A 546 14.03 -11.79 7.44
CA MET A 546 15.29 -11.20 7.90
C MET A 546 15.91 -10.29 6.82
N TRP A 547 15.96 -10.75 5.58
CA TRP A 547 16.47 -9.97 4.45
C TRP A 547 15.65 -8.69 4.20
N LEU A 548 14.31 -8.78 4.19
CA LEU A 548 13.44 -7.61 4.04
C LEU A 548 13.65 -6.56 5.14
N ILE A 549 13.78 -7.00 6.40
CA ILE A 549 14.06 -6.09 7.53
C ILE A 549 15.39 -5.36 7.31
N CYS A 550 16.46 -6.08 6.96
CA CYS A 550 17.77 -5.47 6.67
C CYS A 550 17.74 -4.47 5.50
N GLU A 551 17.02 -4.75 4.41
CA GLU A 551 16.89 -3.80 3.29
C GLU A 551 16.02 -2.57 3.67
N CYS A 552 14.96 -2.76 4.48
CA CYS A 552 14.17 -1.64 5.01
C CYS A 552 14.99 -0.73 5.94
N LEU A 553 15.83 -1.31 6.80
CA LEU A 553 16.79 -0.56 7.64
C LEU A 553 17.80 0.18 6.76
N ARG A 554 18.39 -0.47 5.74
CA ARG A 554 19.38 0.14 4.84
C ARG A 554 18.78 1.30 4.04
N ALA A 555 17.56 1.15 3.52
CA ALA A 555 16.85 2.23 2.83
C ALA A 555 16.50 3.39 3.79
N THR A 556 16.12 3.09 5.02
CA THR A 556 15.85 4.10 6.06
C THR A 556 17.12 4.86 6.44
N GLU A 557 18.26 4.20 6.62
CA GLU A 557 19.53 4.90 6.88
C GLU A 557 19.98 5.77 5.70
N ASN A 558 19.90 5.27 4.46
CA ASN A 558 20.26 6.06 3.28
C ASN A 558 19.42 7.34 3.17
N TRP A 559 18.13 7.25 3.53
CA TRP A 559 17.22 8.39 3.59
C TRP A 559 17.55 9.35 4.76
N LEU A 560 17.87 8.83 5.96
CA LEU A 560 18.29 9.65 7.10
C LEU A 560 19.62 10.39 6.84
N ARG A 561 20.64 9.69 6.32
CA ARG A 561 21.96 10.27 5.99
C ARG A 561 21.86 11.43 5.00
N PHE A 562 20.96 11.35 4.01
CA PHE A 562 20.73 12.47 3.09
C PHE A 562 20.18 13.71 3.80
N ASN A 563 19.16 13.52 4.65
CA ASN A 563 18.52 14.62 5.38
C ASN A 563 19.46 15.34 6.35
N CYS A 564 20.31 14.60 7.10
CA CYS A 564 21.32 15.21 7.98
C CYS A 564 22.32 16.08 7.20
N VAL A 565 22.81 15.60 6.05
CA VAL A 565 23.75 16.37 5.22
C VAL A 565 23.10 17.65 4.65
N THR A 566 21.78 17.66 4.44
CA THR A 566 21.06 18.88 3.99
C THR A 566 20.76 19.90 5.11
N THR A 567 20.91 19.55 6.38
CA THR A 567 20.74 20.50 7.51
C THR A 567 22.03 21.18 7.96
N ASP A 568 23.20 20.60 7.65
CA ASP A 568 24.48 20.95 8.30
C ASP A 568 25.25 22.13 7.68
N GLU A 569 24.61 23.01 6.90
CA GLU A 569 25.22 24.32 6.54
C GLU A 569 25.23 25.33 7.72
N GLN A 570 24.63 25.01 8.88
CA GLN A 570 24.71 25.83 10.09
C GLN A 570 25.01 25.03 11.36
N ASN A 571 26.32 24.89 11.65
CA ASN A 571 26.91 24.60 12.97
C ASN A 571 26.61 23.24 13.63
N PHE A 572 27.30 22.18 13.21
CA PHE A 572 27.86 21.20 14.16
C PHE A 572 29.18 20.59 13.63
N PHE A 573 29.87 19.87 14.51
CA PHE A 573 31.18 19.20 14.35
C PHE A 573 32.45 20.07 14.21
N SER A 574 33.25 20.01 15.26
CA SER A 574 34.70 20.19 15.25
C SER A 574 35.38 19.23 14.25
N GLN A 575 36.57 19.58 13.78
CA GLN A 575 37.47 18.65 13.08
C GLN A 575 37.75 17.43 14.00
N ASP A 576 37.60 16.17 13.58
CA ASP A 576 38.27 15.61 12.39
C ASP A 576 37.61 14.31 11.84
N THR A 577 38.17 13.74 10.77
CA THR A 577 37.92 12.35 10.27
C THR A 577 36.49 11.97 9.79
N CYS A 578 35.94 12.65 8.79
CA CYS A 578 34.89 12.05 7.93
C CYS A 578 34.89 12.51 6.46
N ARG A 579 36.02 12.38 5.76
CA ARG A 579 36.17 12.83 4.36
C ARG A 579 35.84 11.75 3.31
N ASN A 580 34.58 11.33 3.23
CA ASN A 580 34.09 10.47 2.13
C ASN A 580 32.57 10.61 1.87
N GLY A 581 32.14 11.79 1.41
CA GLY A 581 30.73 12.06 1.09
C GLY A 581 30.24 11.27 -0.14
N ARG A 582 29.35 10.30 0.06
CA ARG A 582 28.58 9.64 -1.01
C ARG A 582 27.28 10.40 -1.24
N ASN A 583 27.21 11.15 -2.33
CA ASN A 583 26.02 11.92 -2.71
C ASN A 583 24.85 11.00 -3.10
N PHE A 584 23.61 11.51 -3.02
CA PHE A 584 22.39 10.86 -3.54
C PHE A 584 22.49 10.39 -5.01
N LEU A 585 23.48 10.92 -5.75
CA LEU A 585 23.91 10.45 -7.07
C LEU A 585 24.36 8.97 -7.10
N ASP A 586 24.79 8.36 -5.99
CA ASP A 586 25.18 6.94 -5.98
C ASP A 586 23.95 6.01 -5.99
N LEU A 587 22.81 6.44 -5.44
CA LEU A 587 21.51 5.79 -5.67
C LEU A 587 21.10 5.92 -7.16
N LYS A 588 21.44 7.04 -7.80
CA LYS A 588 21.28 7.23 -9.26
C LYS A 588 22.26 6.37 -10.09
N LYS A 589 23.36 5.85 -9.50
CA LYS A 589 24.34 4.96 -10.16
C LYS A 589 24.09 3.47 -9.96
N THR A 590 23.28 3.05 -8.98
CA THR A 590 22.85 1.64 -8.84
C THR A 590 21.69 1.30 -9.78
N LEU A 591 20.85 2.27 -10.15
CA LEU A 591 19.67 2.07 -11.00
C LEU A 591 19.89 1.78 -12.53
N PRO A 592 21.08 1.90 -13.14
CA PRO A 592 21.30 1.52 -14.55
C PRO A 592 22.27 0.34 -14.79
N ARG A 593 22.18 -0.76 -14.02
CA ARG A 593 22.91 -2.03 -14.34
C ARG A 593 22.08 -3.18 -14.92
N ILE A 594 20.75 -3.05 -15.05
CA ILE A 594 19.92 -3.98 -15.86
C ILE A 594 20.02 -3.62 -17.37
N SER A 595 21.25 -3.46 -17.86
CA SER A 595 21.57 -2.92 -19.19
C SER A 595 22.59 -3.78 -19.97
N LYS A 596 22.67 -5.09 -19.66
CA LYS A 596 23.57 -6.04 -20.34
C LYS A 596 23.08 -7.49 -20.47
N GLY A 597 21.76 -7.69 -20.62
CA GLY A 597 21.24 -8.89 -21.29
C GLY A 597 21.76 -8.96 -22.74
N LYS A 598 22.24 -10.13 -23.19
CA LYS A 598 22.95 -10.26 -24.48
C LYS A 598 22.01 -10.17 -25.69
N SER A 599 22.56 -9.64 -26.79
CA SER A 599 21.82 -9.32 -28.02
C SER A 599 21.35 -10.53 -28.82
N ILE A 600 20.07 -10.54 -29.22
CA ILE A 600 19.60 -11.24 -30.43
C ILE A 600 18.90 -10.21 -31.32
N LEU A 601 19.67 -9.47 -32.12
CA LEU A 601 19.15 -8.44 -33.03
C LEU A 601 20.06 -8.27 -34.27
N LYS A 602 20.21 -9.34 -35.06
CA LYS A 602 20.93 -9.35 -36.34
C LYS A 602 20.31 -10.32 -37.36
N ALA A 603 19.34 -9.83 -38.15
CA ALA A 603 19.16 -10.26 -39.54
C ALA A 603 18.13 -9.35 -40.25
N TYR A 604 18.59 -8.26 -40.86
CA TYR A 604 18.20 -7.82 -42.22
C TYR A 604 19.15 -6.71 -42.67
N ARG A 605 19.66 -6.80 -43.91
CA ARG A 605 20.62 -5.85 -44.52
C ARG A 605 20.02 -5.32 -45.82
N ALA A 606 19.92 -4.00 -45.94
CA ALA A 606 19.81 -3.27 -47.20
C ALA A 606 20.54 -1.91 -47.06
N PRO A 607 21.03 -1.28 -48.14
CA PRO A 607 22.22 -0.44 -48.06
C PRO A 607 21.98 1.08 -48.06
N LEU A 608 22.93 1.82 -47.48
CA LEU A 608 23.09 3.26 -47.67
C LEU A 608 23.96 3.58 -48.90
N PRO A 609 23.57 4.51 -49.78
CA PRO A 609 24.47 5.14 -50.75
C PRO A 609 25.48 6.09 -50.09
N LYS A 610 26.54 6.47 -50.81
CA LYS A 610 27.63 7.32 -50.30
C LYS A 610 27.48 8.81 -50.70
N SER A 611 27.76 9.67 -49.72
CA SER A 611 28.71 10.82 -49.80
C SER A 611 28.44 12.08 -50.65
N GLN A 612 29.21 13.11 -50.29
CA GLN A 612 29.53 14.39 -50.98
C GLN A 612 28.67 15.61 -50.53
N LEU A 613 29.26 16.60 -49.82
CA LEU A 613 30.10 17.74 -50.28
C LEU A 613 29.24 18.86 -50.92
N HIS A 614 29.44 20.18 -50.71
CA HIS A 614 30.19 20.99 -49.73
C HIS A 614 29.78 22.49 -49.92
N LEU A 615 30.27 23.43 -49.09
CA LEU A 615 30.16 24.91 -49.24
C LEU A 615 28.73 25.54 -49.19
N SER A 616 28.53 26.85 -48.94
CA SER A 616 29.23 27.84 -48.07
C SER A 616 28.48 29.19 -48.03
N SER A 617 28.50 29.89 -46.86
CA SER A 617 28.25 31.35 -46.67
C SER A 617 26.86 31.90 -47.12
N GLU A 618 26.34 33.08 -46.76
CA GLU A 618 26.76 34.32 -46.05
C GLU A 618 25.63 34.74 -45.05
N LEU A 619 25.88 35.01 -43.76
CA LEU A 619 26.24 36.27 -43.07
C LEU A 619 25.11 37.29 -42.73
N ASN A 620 25.31 37.96 -41.57
CA ASN A 620 24.62 39.11 -40.96
C ASN A 620 23.28 38.89 -40.18
N GLY A 621 23.19 39.19 -38.87
CA GLY A 621 24.28 39.34 -37.87
C GLY A 621 24.01 40.18 -36.61
N LYS A 622 25.00 40.11 -35.68
CA LYS A 622 25.31 41.00 -34.53
C LYS A 622 24.32 40.96 -33.35
N PHE A 623 24.73 41.03 -32.08
CA PHE A 623 26.05 41.23 -31.41
C PHE A 623 26.27 40.11 -30.36
N GLY A 624 27.46 39.84 -29.79
CA GLY A 624 28.83 40.35 -30.00
C GLY A 624 29.81 39.68 -28.99
N PRO A 625 31.04 39.21 -29.35
CA PRO A 625 31.78 38.21 -28.56
C PRO A 625 33.25 38.58 -28.21
N LEU A 626 34.00 37.61 -27.66
CA LEU A 626 35.48 37.30 -27.66
C LEU A 626 35.81 36.57 -26.32
N SER A 627 36.72 35.59 -26.15
CA SER A 627 37.69 34.83 -26.99
C SER A 627 38.19 33.60 -26.16
N SER A 628 38.92 32.57 -26.65
CA SER A 628 39.32 32.11 -28.00
C SER A 628 40.00 30.72 -27.99
N MET A 629 39.74 29.91 -29.03
CA MET A 629 40.65 28.91 -29.65
C MET A 629 40.98 27.56 -28.97
N CYS A 630 41.69 26.71 -29.74
CA CYS A 630 41.59 25.25 -29.74
C CYS A 630 42.92 24.53 -30.09
N ILE A 631 43.03 23.25 -29.67
CA ILE A 631 43.68 22.09 -30.35
C ILE A 631 45.22 22.02 -30.50
N ASP A 632 45.75 20.86 -30.06
CA ASP A 632 46.95 20.09 -30.43
C ASP A 632 48.22 20.75 -31.00
N LEU A 633 49.37 20.47 -30.36
CA LEU A 633 50.28 19.39 -30.82
C LEU A 633 51.37 19.03 -29.79
N LYS A 634 52.04 17.88 -30.00
CA LYS A 634 53.19 17.40 -29.20
C LYS A 634 54.52 17.77 -29.88
N SER A 635 55.54 18.16 -29.12
CA SER A 635 56.86 17.46 -29.07
C SER A 635 57.98 18.21 -28.30
N GLU A 636 58.51 17.56 -27.26
CA GLU A 636 59.95 17.40 -26.94
C GLU A 636 60.89 18.59 -26.56
N GLN A 637 62.04 18.16 -25.98
CA GLN A 637 63.36 18.83 -25.84
C GLN A 637 63.57 19.89 -24.74
N SER A 638 63.73 19.37 -23.52
CA SER A 638 64.92 19.51 -22.65
C SER A 638 65.90 20.69 -22.84
N ARG A 639 66.28 21.34 -21.72
CA ARG A 639 67.64 21.22 -21.15
C ARG A 639 67.79 21.81 -19.74
N ASN A 640 68.79 21.30 -19.03
CA ASN A 640 69.10 21.54 -17.62
C ASN A 640 69.63 22.95 -17.34
N THR A 641 69.40 23.43 -16.12
CA THR A 641 70.42 24.07 -15.26
C THR A 641 70.10 23.75 -13.79
N ASN A 642 71.12 23.61 -12.95
CA ASN A 642 71.00 23.39 -11.51
C ASN A 642 70.95 24.74 -10.76
N ASP A 643 70.62 24.74 -9.47
CA ASP A 643 71.64 24.99 -8.42
C ASP A 643 71.11 24.63 -7.01
N MET A 644 72.02 24.61 -6.03
CA MET A 644 71.85 24.11 -4.64
C MET A 644 71.56 25.29 -3.66
N ASP A 645 71.42 25.20 -2.33
CA ASP A 645 71.49 24.14 -1.29
C ASP A 645 70.62 24.65 -0.07
N THR A 646 70.49 24.11 1.16
CA THR A 646 71.17 23.08 1.99
C THR A 646 70.19 22.62 3.11
N THR A 647 70.45 21.49 3.80
CA THR A 647 69.99 21.11 5.18
C THR A 647 68.46 20.97 5.44
N ASP A 648 67.94 19.99 6.20
CA ASP A 648 68.56 18.97 7.07
C ASP A 648 67.74 17.65 7.16
N MET A 649 68.46 16.55 7.45
CA MET A 649 68.06 15.25 8.05
C MET A 649 66.84 14.42 7.55
N ASP A 650 67.14 13.27 6.90
CA ASP A 650 67.11 11.91 7.50
C ASP A 650 65.96 11.49 8.45
N VAL A 651 65.33 10.29 8.38
CA VAL A 651 65.11 9.19 7.39
C VAL A 651 63.79 8.48 7.87
N GLU A 652 63.02 7.61 7.18
CA GLU A 652 63.32 6.33 6.51
C GLU A 652 62.23 5.94 5.47
N TYR A 653 62.70 5.31 4.40
CA TYR A 653 62.03 4.29 3.56
C TYR A 653 60.50 4.17 3.50
N SER A 654 59.94 4.72 2.42
CA SER A 654 58.92 4.01 1.63
C SER A 654 59.57 3.47 0.35
N ASN A 655 59.23 2.24 -0.06
CA ASN A 655 59.71 1.70 -1.33
C ASN A 655 58.64 0.79 -1.95
N ALA A 656 58.27 1.05 -3.20
CA ALA A 656 57.13 0.42 -3.85
C ALA A 656 57.54 -0.63 -4.90
N SER A 657 56.86 -1.77 -4.88
CA SER A 657 56.81 -2.72 -5.99
C SER A 657 55.41 -3.33 -6.01
N ARG A 658 54.53 -2.97 -6.94
CA ARG A 658 54.46 -3.34 -8.38
C ARG A 658 53.35 -4.38 -8.56
N ILE A 659 52.56 -4.19 -9.60
CA ILE A 659 51.39 -5.02 -9.94
C ILE A 659 51.86 -6.34 -10.56
N SER A 660 51.18 -7.43 -10.19
CA SER A 660 51.09 -8.67 -10.98
C SER A 660 49.63 -9.15 -10.92
N ASP A 661 48.98 -9.28 -12.07
CA ASP A 661 47.63 -9.85 -12.17
C ASP A 661 47.66 -11.35 -11.89
N GLU A 662 46.66 -11.91 -11.18
CA GLU A 662 46.25 -13.30 -11.42
C GLU A 662 44.76 -13.58 -11.11
N SER A 663 44.23 -14.54 -11.86
CA SER A 663 42.99 -15.33 -11.67
C SER A 663 41.77 -14.71 -10.95
N ILE A 664 40.74 -14.39 -11.74
CA ILE A 664 39.35 -14.44 -11.27
C ILE A 664 38.93 -15.91 -11.15
N LEU A 665 38.68 -16.39 -9.93
CA LEU A 665 37.69 -17.45 -9.62
C LEU A 665 37.66 -17.71 -8.09
N ASP A 666 36.67 -17.15 -7.40
CA ASP A 666 35.68 -18.01 -6.71
C ASP A 666 34.42 -17.20 -6.31
N THR A 667 33.29 -17.90 -6.18
CA THR A 667 32.01 -17.30 -5.79
C THR A 667 31.40 -18.10 -4.64
N ALA A 668 31.49 -17.56 -3.42
CA ALA A 668 30.86 -18.12 -2.23
C ALA A 668 29.99 -17.06 -1.53
N CYS A 669 28.94 -17.49 -0.84
CA CYS A 669 28.03 -16.60 -0.12
C CYS A 669 28.73 -16.03 1.13
N GLY A 670 28.88 -14.71 1.20
CA GLY A 670 29.34 -14.00 2.38
C GLY A 670 28.44 -12.81 2.67
N MET A 671 27.88 -12.76 3.88
CA MET A 671 27.41 -11.49 4.45
C MET A 671 28.63 -10.67 4.84
N GLU A 672 29.11 -9.80 3.95
CA GLU A 672 29.96 -8.69 4.38
C GLU A 672 29.14 -7.82 5.33
N SER A 673 29.61 -7.69 6.56
CA SER A 673 28.96 -6.87 7.60
C SER A 673 29.20 -5.39 7.31
N GLU A 674 28.49 -4.84 6.31
CA GLU A 674 28.39 -3.41 6.10
C GLU A 674 27.77 -2.76 7.34
N THR A 675 28.62 -2.27 8.25
CA THR A 675 28.17 -1.57 9.46
C THR A 675 27.32 -0.37 9.08
N PHE A 676 26.07 -0.37 9.55
CA PHE A 676 25.22 0.81 9.59
C PHE A 676 25.98 1.96 10.29
N GLY A 677 25.75 3.19 9.86
CA GLY A 677 26.41 4.38 10.43
C GLY A 677 25.56 5.05 11.50
N VAL A 678 24.39 5.54 11.10
CA VAL A 678 23.50 6.34 11.95
C VAL A 678 22.69 5.44 12.87
N LEU A 679 22.25 4.27 12.38
CA LEU A 679 21.48 3.31 13.17
C LEU A 679 22.36 2.46 14.11
N ASN A 680 23.70 2.53 14.00
CA ASN A 680 24.66 1.80 14.83
C ASN A 680 25.33 2.67 15.91
N LEU A 681 24.84 3.88 16.17
CA LEU A 681 25.43 4.75 17.18
C LEU A 681 25.26 4.18 18.60
N SER A 682 26.39 4.03 19.29
CA SER A 682 26.47 3.59 20.70
C SER A 682 25.77 4.54 21.66
N ASP A 683 25.75 5.83 21.31
CA ASP A 683 25.30 6.91 22.17
C ASP A 683 23.87 7.34 21.82
N TRP A 684 23.23 8.09 22.73
CA TRP A 684 21.93 8.71 22.43
C TRP A 684 22.15 10.07 21.74
N PRO A 685 21.84 10.21 20.44
CA PRO A 685 22.10 11.45 19.70
C PRO A 685 21.20 12.59 20.20
N ASP A 686 21.78 13.78 20.30
CA ASP A 686 20.98 14.99 20.33
C ASP A 686 20.44 15.27 18.92
N ILE A 687 19.15 15.62 18.85
CA ILE A 687 18.43 15.90 17.61
C ILE A 687 17.58 17.13 17.89
N SER A 688 17.97 18.27 17.36
CA SER A 688 17.15 19.49 17.45
C SER A 688 16.06 19.45 16.39
N TYR A 689 14.80 19.49 16.82
CA TYR A 689 13.64 19.60 15.93
C TYR A 689 12.43 20.20 16.67
N ASP A 690 11.84 21.26 16.12
CA ASP A 690 10.64 21.95 16.63
C ASP A 690 9.45 21.73 15.68
N VAL A 691 8.47 20.96 16.17
CA VAL A 691 7.23 20.65 15.45
C VAL A 691 6.35 21.88 15.22
N SER A 692 6.55 22.97 15.98
CA SER A 692 5.76 24.20 15.85
C SER A 692 6.28 25.17 14.77
N SER A 693 7.45 24.92 14.16
CA SER A 693 8.02 25.75 13.08
C SER A 693 8.54 24.97 11.87
N GLN A 694 8.99 23.72 12.03
CA GLN A 694 9.51 22.89 10.94
C GLN A 694 8.42 22.07 10.22
N GLY A 695 8.80 21.42 9.10
CA GLY A 695 7.85 20.76 8.20
C GLY A 695 7.55 19.30 8.55
N ILE A 696 6.30 18.97 8.84
CA ILE A 696 5.83 17.64 9.28
C ILE A 696 5.20 16.87 8.12
N SER A 697 5.73 15.68 7.82
CA SER A 697 5.08 14.72 6.92
C SER A 697 4.38 13.60 7.71
N SER A 698 3.18 13.23 7.26
CA SER A 698 2.45 12.04 7.76
C SER A 698 2.76 10.75 6.95
N HIS A 699 3.66 10.85 5.96
CA HIS A 699 3.90 9.81 4.95
C HIS A 699 5.26 9.13 5.21
N ILE A 700 5.23 8.06 6.02
CA ILE A 700 6.42 7.30 6.42
C ILE A 700 6.33 5.79 6.08
N PRO A 701 6.17 5.43 4.80
CA PRO A 701 5.95 4.04 4.39
C PRO A 701 7.12 3.10 4.71
N LEU A 702 8.39 3.57 4.77
CA LEU A 702 9.52 2.72 5.18
C LEU A 702 9.41 2.32 6.66
N HIS A 703 9.09 3.28 7.53
CA HIS A 703 8.91 3.03 8.96
C HIS A 703 7.72 2.07 9.21
N ARG A 704 6.64 2.24 8.46
CA ARG A 704 5.43 1.39 8.58
C ARG A 704 5.63 -0.01 7.99
N LEU A 705 6.40 -0.17 6.92
CA LEU A 705 6.80 -1.50 6.41
C LEU A 705 7.67 -2.24 7.44
N LEU A 706 8.64 -1.55 8.05
CA LEU A 706 9.46 -2.11 9.13
C LEU A 706 8.60 -2.48 10.35
N ALA A 707 7.66 -1.62 10.76
CA ALA A 707 6.72 -1.91 11.83
C ALA A 707 5.88 -3.15 11.54
N MET A 708 5.33 -3.31 10.33
CA MET A 708 4.58 -4.51 9.93
C MET A 708 5.45 -5.77 9.97
N LEU A 709 6.71 -5.71 9.51
CA LEU A 709 7.64 -6.84 9.57
C LEU A 709 7.93 -7.26 11.03
N LEU A 710 8.25 -6.29 11.90
CA LEU A 710 8.51 -6.54 13.32
C LEU A 710 7.26 -7.09 14.05
N GLN A 711 6.08 -6.54 13.76
CA GLN A 711 4.79 -7.00 14.30
C GLN A 711 4.52 -8.47 13.95
N ASN A 712 4.62 -8.84 12.67
CA ASN A 712 4.33 -10.20 12.23
C ASN A 712 5.38 -11.19 12.77
N THR A 713 6.64 -10.77 12.89
CA THR A 713 7.71 -11.58 13.49
C THR A 713 7.48 -11.82 14.99
N LEU A 714 7.04 -10.80 15.75
CA LEU A 714 6.62 -10.98 17.15
C LEU A 714 5.39 -11.88 17.27
N GLY A 715 4.37 -11.68 16.43
CA GLY A 715 3.15 -12.48 16.46
C GLY A 715 3.41 -13.96 16.21
N MET A 716 4.21 -14.28 15.19
CA MET A 716 4.61 -15.64 14.87
C MET A 716 5.33 -16.35 16.03
N ILE A 717 6.23 -15.65 16.74
CA ILE A 717 7.03 -16.25 17.82
C ILE A 717 6.27 -16.32 19.16
N TYR A 718 5.47 -15.30 19.49
CA TYR A 718 4.91 -15.12 20.83
C TYR A 718 3.38 -15.29 20.92
N SER A 719 2.63 -15.24 19.81
CA SER A 719 1.18 -15.46 19.81
C SER A 719 0.78 -16.90 19.44
N GLY A 720 1.61 -17.63 18.71
CA GLY A 720 1.29 -18.94 18.11
C GLY A 720 1.15 -20.14 19.05
N SER A 721 0.78 -19.96 20.32
CA SER A 721 0.72 -21.02 21.34
C SER A 721 -0.69 -21.57 21.63
N LYS A 722 -1.51 -21.73 20.57
CA LYS A 722 -2.70 -22.60 20.45
C LYS A 722 -3.12 -22.69 18.97
N GLU A 723 -3.87 -23.74 18.61
CA GLU A 723 -4.40 -24.05 17.26
C GLU A 723 -3.41 -24.67 16.25
N VAL A 724 -2.62 -25.65 16.71
CA VAL A 724 -2.08 -26.74 15.87
C VAL A 724 -2.49 -28.08 16.50
N ASP A 725 -2.71 -29.09 15.66
CA ASP A 725 -3.35 -30.35 16.06
C ASP A 725 -2.53 -31.17 17.07
N VAL A 726 -3.22 -31.85 17.99
CA VAL A 726 -2.61 -32.38 19.22
C VAL A 726 -1.65 -33.56 18.96
N ASP A 727 -1.86 -34.31 17.88
CA ASP A 727 -1.09 -35.52 17.58
C ASP A 727 0.31 -35.26 17.00
N ALA A 728 0.60 -34.03 16.52
CA ALA A 728 1.90 -33.69 15.92
C ALA A 728 3.03 -33.42 16.94
N ILE A 729 2.71 -33.25 18.22
CA ILE A 729 3.62 -32.67 19.23
C ILE A 729 4.67 -33.67 19.75
N ASN A 730 4.50 -34.98 19.52
CA ASN A 730 5.36 -36.02 20.07
C ASN A 730 6.74 -36.21 19.38
N SER A 731 7.10 -35.41 18.37
CA SER A 731 8.36 -35.57 17.61
C SER A 731 9.29 -34.35 17.58
N VAL A 732 8.91 -33.20 18.16
CA VAL A 732 9.77 -31.97 18.19
C VAL A 732 9.91 -31.43 19.61
N SER A 733 10.56 -32.20 20.49
CA SER A 733 10.88 -31.79 21.86
C SER A 733 12.08 -30.83 21.92
N ASN A 734 11.90 -29.58 21.47
CA ASN A 734 12.95 -28.54 21.53
C ASN A 734 12.37 -27.10 21.68
N LEU A 735 11.43 -26.91 22.62
CA LEU A 735 11.14 -25.57 23.16
C LEU A 735 12.18 -25.23 24.25
N PRO A 736 12.82 -24.04 24.21
CA PRO A 736 13.81 -23.65 25.20
C PRO A 736 13.15 -23.43 26.58
N PRO A 737 13.88 -23.64 27.70
CA PRO A 737 13.31 -23.48 29.04
C PRO A 737 12.88 -22.02 29.32
N PRO A 738 11.79 -21.81 30.09
CA PRO A 738 11.38 -20.48 30.55
C PRO A 738 12.48 -19.90 31.46
N GLY A 739 13.24 -18.94 30.94
CA GLY A 739 14.42 -18.36 31.58
C GLY A 739 15.53 -18.00 30.59
N CYS A 740 15.58 -18.62 29.40
CA CYS A 740 16.48 -18.18 28.34
C CYS A 740 15.90 -16.94 27.63
N SER A 741 16.40 -15.75 27.96
CA SER A 741 16.09 -14.54 27.20
C SER A 741 16.73 -14.61 25.82
N VAL A 742 15.91 -14.94 24.81
CA VAL A 742 16.32 -14.88 23.41
C VAL A 742 16.27 -13.42 22.98
N ASP A 743 17.44 -12.83 22.73
CA ASP A 743 17.56 -11.45 22.24
C ASP A 743 17.00 -11.32 20.81
N PHE A 744 15.69 -11.10 20.74
CA PHE A 744 14.94 -10.86 19.51
C PHE A 744 15.49 -9.68 18.73
N PHE A 745 15.76 -8.56 19.39
CA PHE A 745 16.13 -7.31 18.72
C PHE A 745 17.58 -7.29 18.25
N GLY A 746 18.55 -7.72 19.06
CA GLY A 746 19.96 -7.78 18.63
C GLY A 746 20.20 -8.80 17.50
N ARG A 747 19.30 -9.78 17.35
CA ARG A 747 19.30 -10.72 16.22
C ARG A 747 18.61 -10.18 14.97
N ILE A 748 17.44 -9.55 15.11
CA ILE A 748 16.63 -9.07 13.96
C ILE A 748 17.11 -7.72 13.41
N LEU A 749 17.59 -6.83 14.27
CA LEU A 749 18.14 -5.52 13.88
C LEU A 749 19.66 -5.60 13.60
N GLY A 750 20.17 -6.77 13.23
CA GLY A 750 21.60 -7.09 13.19
C GLY A 750 22.46 -6.04 12.49
N GLY A 751 23.42 -5.48 13.22
CA GLY A 751 24.29 -4.38 12.77
C GLY A 751 23.81 -2.97 13.12
N CYS A 752 22.60 -2.82 13.68
CA CYS A 752 22.15 -1.60 14.36
C CYS A 752 22.40 -1.71 15.86
N HIS A 753 22.57 -0.56 16.53
CA HIS A 753 22.70 -0.46 17.98
C HIS A 753 21.37 0.01 18.58
N PRO A 754 20.90 -0.53 19.73
CA PRO A 754 19.61 -0.18 20.32
C PRO A 754 19.35 1.32 20.48
N PHE A 755 20.37 2.12 20.80
CA PHE A 755 20.20 3.56 21.02
C PHE A 755 20.10 4.33 19.70
N GLY A 756 21.04 4.15 18.75
CA GLY A 756 20.98 4.73 17.41
C GLY A 756 19.70 4.35 16.65
N PHE A 757 19.31 3.06 16.69
CA PHE A 757 18.02 2.61 16.16
C PHE A 757 16.85 3.39 16.78
N SER A 758 16.72 3.36 18.10
CA SER A 758 15.54 3.91 18.79
C SER A 758 15.42 5.43 18.61
N ALA A 759 16.55 6.15 18.75
CA ALA A 759 16.57 7.60 18.70
C ALA A 759 16.22 8.17 17.32
N PHE A 760 16.57 7.49 16.23
CA PHE A 760 16.22 7.93 14.88
C PHE A 760 14.86 7.41 14.39
N LEU A 761 14.48 6.16 14.69
CA LEU A 761 13.20 5.60 14.24
C LEU A 761 12.00 6.18 15.01
N MET A 762 12.18 6.64 16.26
CA MET A 762 11.10 7.28 17.02
C MET A 762 10.70 8.66 16.48
N GLU A 763 11.62 9.37 15.80
CA GLU A 763 11.45 10.79 15.47
C GLU A 763 10.21 11.07 14.64
N HIS A 764 10.00 10.35 13.53
CA HIS A 764 8.87 10.65 12.65
C HIS A 764 7.51 10.30 13.25
N PRO A 765 7.29 9.09 13.82
CA PRO A 765 6.11 8.79 14.62
C PRO A 765 5.86 9.83 15.72
N LEU A 766 6.88 10.20 16.50
CA LEU A 766 6.76 11.19 17.57
C LEU A 766 6.35 12.58 17.04
N ARG A 767 6.99 13.07 15.96
CA ARG A 767 6.64 14.34 15.29
C ARG A 767 5.17 14.34 14.84
N ILE A 768 4.67 13.24 14.28
CA ILE A 768 3.26 13.09 13.89
C ILE A 768 2.34 13.12 15.12
N ARG A 769 2.69 12.39 16.19
CA ARG A 769 1.92 12.37 17.46
C ARG A 769 1.87 13.74 18.14
N VAL A 770 2.97 14.49 18.14
CA VAL A 770 3.05 15.88 18.64
C VAL A 770 2.22 16.83 17.78
N PHE A 771 2.34 16.74 16.45
CA PHE A 771 1.51 17.50 15.51
C PHE A 771 0.02 17.30 15.79
N CYS A 772 -0.42 16.06 16.03
CA CYS A 772 -1.81 15.78 16.43
C CYS A 772 -2.23 16.49 17.73
N GLY A 773 -1.33 16.60 18.71
CA GLY A 773 -1.56 17.36 19.95
C GLY A 773 -1.62 18.88 19.72
N GLN A 774 -0.72 19.43 18.89
CA GLN A 774 -0.75 20.84 18.51
C GLN A 774 -2.02 21.22 17.70
N VAL A 775 -2.48 20.34 16.81
CA VAL A 775 -3.76 20.48 16.10
C VAL A 775 -4.92 20.53 17.09
N ARG A 776 -4.97 19.60 18.06
CA ARG A 776 -6.00 19.59 19.12
C ARG A 776 -5.94 20.81 20.05
N ALA A 777 -4.74 21.34 20.33
CA ALA A 777 -4.57 22.61 21.03
C ALA A 777 -5.04 23.83 20.21
N GLY A 778 -5.31 23.67 18.92
CA GLY A 778 -5.75 24.75 18.02
C GLY A 778 -4.61 25.55 17.40
N MET A 779 -3.35 25.16 17.62
CA MET A 779 -2.16 25.88 17.15
C MET A 779 -2.08 26.00 15.63
N TRP A 780 -2.74 25.11 14.89
CA TRP A 780 -2.70 24.96 13.43
C TRP A 780 -3.95 25.49 12.71
N ARG A 781 -4.92 26.11 13.41
CA ARG A 781 -6.17 26.61 12.81
C ARG A 781 -5.98 27.58 11.63
N LYS A 782 -4.84 28.28 11.56
CA LYS A 782 -4.49 29.21 10.47
C LYS A 782 -4.09 28.50 9.16
N ASN A 783 -3.85 27.19 9.18
CA ASN A 783 -3.56 26.40 7.99
C ASN A 783 -4.83 25.91 7.25
N GLY A 784 -6.04 26.24 7.73
CA GLY A 784 -7.31 25.85 7.11
C GLY A 784 -7.73 24.40 7.38
N GLU A 785 -8.92 24.05 6.88
CA GLU A 785 -9.56 22.74 7.14
C GLU A 785 -8.78 21.56 6.56
N ALA A 786 -7.98 21.78 5.50
CA ALA A 786 -7.16 20.71 4.90
C ALA A 786 -6.17 20.08 5.89
N VAL A 787 -5.64 20.85 6.84
CA VAL A 787 -4.79 20.31 7.92
C VAL A 787 -5.62 19.58 8.98
N MET A 788 -6.82 20.06 9.31
CA MET A 788 -7.75 19.34 10.20
C MET A 788 -8.13 17.98 9.62
N LEU A 789 -8.53 17.93 8.35
CA LEU A 789 -8.88 16.70 7.63
C LEU A 789 -7.72 15.70 7.58
N SER A 790 -6.46 16.16 7.41
CA SER A 790 -5.29 15.27 7.43
C SER A 790 -5.07 14.57 8.80
N TRP A 791 -5.39 15.26 9.89
CA TRP A 791 -5.42 14.70 11.25
C TRP A 791 -6.60 13.74 11.47
N GLU A 792 -7.77 14.01 10.88
CA GLU A 792 -8.91 13.08 10.92
C GLU A 792 -8.58 11.79 10.17
N TYR A 793 -8.07 11.87 8.94
CA TYR A 793 -7.69 10.69 8.15
C TYR A 793 -6.72 9.79 8.91
N TYR A 794 -5.67 10.35 9.54
CA TYR A 794 -4.71 9.60 10.35
C TYR A 794 -5.33 8.70 11.44
N ARG A 795 -6.52 9.09 11.93
CA ARG A 795 -7.20 8.47 13.08
C ARG A 795 -8.44 7.64 12.71
N THR A 796 -9.00 7.83 11.51
CA THR A 796 -10.13 7.02 11.03
C THR A 796 -9.79 5.53 10.90
N VAL A 797 -10.74 4.64 11.19
CA VAL A 797 -10.54 3.18 11.28
C VAL A 797 -9.86 2.60 10.03
N SER A 798 -10.31 2.98 8.84
CA SER A 798 -9.79 2.52 7.54
C SER A 798 -8.34 2.92 7.23
N TRP A 799 -7.75 3.73 8.10
CA TRP A 799 -6.40 4.26 8.00
C TRP A 799 -5.57 4.00 9.25
N SER A 800 -6.19 3.85 10.43
CA SER A 800 -5.47 3.70 11.71
C SER A 800 -4.61 2.44 11.76
N GLU A 801 -5.09 1.32 11.18
CA GLU A 801 -4.31 0.07 11.02
C GLU A 801 -2.98 0.31 10.28
N GLN A 802 -3.00 1.22 9.32
CA GLN A 802 -1.91 1.48 8.37
C GLN A 802 -1.11 2.73 8.73
N CYS A 803 -1.47 3.40 9.83
CA CYS A 803 -0.92 4.67 10.28
C CYS A 803 -0.73 4.64 11.81
N LEU A 804 -1.73 5.10 12.56
CA LEU A 804 -1.67 5.32 14.01
C LEU A 804 -1.21 4.10 14.83
N GLU A 805 -1.71 2.89 14.53
CA GLU A 805 -1.38 1.69 15.30
C GLU A 805 0.06 1.21 15.03
N LEU A 806 0.51 1.24 13.78
CA LEU A 806 1.90 0.93 13.40
C LEU A 806 2.90 1.97 13.92
N ASP A 807 2.53 3.25 13.87
CA ASP A 807 3.35 4.36 14.40
C ASP A 807 3.49 4.25 15.93
N LEU A 808 2.42 3.88 16.64
CA LEU A 808 2.44 3.64 18.09
C LEU A 808 3.25 2.39 18.45
N PHE A 809 3.08 1.29 17.69
CA PHE A 809 3.85 0.06 17.89
C PHE A 809 5.35 0.26 17.59
N LEU A 810 5.72 1.08 16.60
CA LEU A 810 7.12 1.43 16.37
C LEU A 810 7.69 2.27 17.52
N LEU A 811 6.91 3.20 18.08
CA LEU A 811 7.28 3.90 19.33
C LEU A 811 7.45 2.92 20.50
N GLN A 812 6.62 1.88 20.61
CA GLN A 812 6.78 0.82 21.62
C GLN A 812 8.06 -0.01 21.44
N CYS A 813 8.44 -0.36 20.21
CA CYS A 813 9.72 -1.00 19.91
C CYS A 813 10.92 -0.12 20.30
N CYS A 814 10.89 1.17 19.96
CA CYS A 814 11.92 2.13 20.39
C CYS A 814 11.94 2.30 21.93
N ALA A 815 10.77 2.34 22.58
CA ALA A 815 10.64 2.46 24.03
C ALA A 815 11.20 1.25 24.80
N ALA A 816 11.14 0.05 24.21
CA ALA A 816 11.74 -1.15 24.81
C ALA A 816 13.28 -1.11 24.81
N LEU A 817 13.88 -0.47 23.80
CA LEU A 817 15.32 -0.48 23.51
C LEU A 817 16.06 0.78 23.98
N ALA A 818 15.37 1.90 24.20
CA ALA A 818 15.97 3.17 24.56
C ALA A 818 16.41 3.25 26.04
N PRO A 819 17.33 4.19 26.38
CA PRO A 819 17.49 4.69 27.74
C PRO A 819 16.21 5.45 28.15
N PRO A 820 15.50 5.05 29.23
CA PRO A 820 14.10 5.44 29.42
C PRO A 820 13.93 6.93 29.75
N ASP A 821 14.85 7.54 30.51
CA ASP A 821 14.84 8.97 30.80
C ASP A 821 15.10 9.81 29.55
N ARG A 822 16.07 9.41 28.70
CA ARG A 822 16.38 10.10 27.43
C ARG A 822 15.24 9.99 26.42
N TYR A 823 14.55 8.85 26.37
CA TYR A 823 13.36 8.66 25.55
C TYR A 823 12.23 9.63 25.94
N VAL A 824 12.00 9.83 27.24
CA VAL A 824 10.95 10.73 27.75
C VAL A 824 11.37 12.20 27.69
N GLU A 825 12.65 12.53 27.88
CA GLU A 825 13.21 13.86 27.59
C GLU A 825 12.96 14.25 26.13
N ARG A 826 13.24 13.35 25.18
CA ARG A 826 12.99 13.56 23.74
C ARG A 826 11.50 13.77 23.41
N ILE A 827 10.59 13.14 24.17
CA ILE A 827 9.15 13.43 24.09
C ILE A 827 8.84 14.84 24.63
N LEU A 828 9.32 15.17 25.83
CA LEU A 828 9.12 16.47 26.49
C LEU A 828 9.63 17.64 25.62
N GLU A 829 10.79 17.48 25.01
CA GLU A 829 11.42 18.41 24.05
C GLU A 829 10.51 18.65 22.83
N ARG A 830 10.05 17.59 22.16
CA ARG A 830 9.24 17.71 20.94
C ARG A 830 7.87 18.36 21.20
N PHE A 831 7.27 18.13 22.37
CA PHE A 831 6.06 18.85 22.81
C PHE A 831 6.31 20.33 23.17
N GLY A 832 7.56 20.79 23.23
CA GLY A 832 7.92 22.16 23.61
C GLY A 832 7.85 22.40 25.13
N LEU A 833 7.93 21.34 25.93
CA LEU A 833 7.64 21.35 27.37
C LEU A 833 8.88 21.23 28.27
N SER A 834 10.10 21.36 27.77
CA SER A 834 11.33 21.27 28.59
C SER A 834 11.31 22.25 29.77
N ASN A 835 10.78 23.45 29.58
CA ASN A 835 10.61 24.47 30.63
C ASN A 835 9.45 24.18 31.62
N TYR A 836 8.68 23.11 31.43
CA TYR A 836 7.60 22.70 32.32
C TYR A 836 8.12 22.12 33.65
N LEU A 837 9.36 21.61 33.67
CA LEU A 837 10.01 21.10 34.88
C LEU A 837 10.64 22.19 35.78
N SER A 838 10.56 23.47 35.38
CA SER A 838 11.16 24.60 36.11
C SER A 838 10.49 24.98 37.44
N LEU A 839 9.31 24.41 37.74
CA LEU A 839 8.45 24.77 38.88
C LEU A 839 8.04 26.25 38.96
N CYS A 840 8.20 27.03 37.88
CA CYS A 840 7.68 28.41 37.82
C CYS A 840 6.15 28.40 37.69
N LEU A 841 5.43 29.14 38.53
CA LEU A 841 3.96 29.23 38.50
C LEU A 841 3.41 29.99 37.27
N GLU A 842 4.23 30.82 36.63
CA GLU A 842 3.82 31.59 35.45
C GLU A 842 3.68 30.67 34.22
N ARG A 843 2.49 30.65 33.60
CA ARG A 843 2.21 29.86 32.39
C ARG A 843 2.91 30.50 31.19
N SER A 844 3.74 29.73 30.48
CA SER A 844 4.54 30.24 29.36
C SER A 844 3.73 30.54 28.09
N ASN A 845 2.64 29.79 27.87
CA ASN A 845 1.92 29.74 26.60
C ASN A 845 0.48 29.24 26.83
N GLU A 846 -0.51 29.74 26.08
CA GLU A 846 -1.92 29.35 26.26
C GLU A 846 -2.18 27.87 25.96
N TYR A 847 -1.44 27.27 25.03
CA TYR A 847 -1.56 25.87 24.61
C TYR A 847 -0.94 24.87 25.59
N GLU A 848 -0.10 25.34 26.52
CA GLU A 848 0.75 24.51 27.40
C GLU A 848 -0.03 23.42 28.16
N PRO A 849 -1.21 23.67 28.75
CA PRO A 849 -1.97 22.62 29.45
C PRO A 849 -2.46 21.49 28.55
N ILE A 850 -2.87 21.80 27.31
CA ILE A 850 -3.40 20.81 26.36
C ILE A 850 -2.25 19.94 25.85
N LEU A 851 -1.10 20.56 25.55
CA LEU A 851 0.12 19.85 25.17
C LEU A 851 0.63 18.95 26.31
N ALA A 852 0.59 19.42 27.56
CA ALA A 852 0.96 18.61 28.72
C ALA A 852 0.03 17.40 28.91
N GLN A 853 -1.29 17.58 28.76
CA GLN A 853 -2.24 16.47 28.81
C GLN A 853 -1.98 15.46 27.69
N ASP A 854 -1.75 15.92 26.46
CA ASP A 854 -1.52 15.02 25.31
C ASP A 854 -0.16 14.33 25.30
N MET A 855 0.86 14.94 25.90
CA MET A 855 2.12 14.27 26.21
C MET A 855 1.91 13.12 27.19
N LEU A 856 1.19 13.36 28.30
CA LEU A 856 0.88 12.32 29.28
C LEU A 856 0.00 11.21 28.67
N ASN A 857 -1.00 11.57 27.86
CA ASN A 857 -1.83 10.61 27.12
C ASN A 857 -0.98 9.73 26.18
N LEU A 858 0.02 10.30 25.48
CA LEU A 858 0.94 9.55 24.64
C LEU A 858 1.81 8.57 25.46
N ILE A 859 2.35 9.00 26.60
CA ILE A 859 3.16 8.13 27.46
C ILE A 859 2.31 6.96 28.00
N ILE A 860 1.08 7.23 28.46
CA ILE A 860 0.16 6.16 28.88
C ILE A 860 -0.15 5.21 27.71
N GLN A 861 -0.40 5.71 26.49
CA GLN A 861 -0.64 4.85 25.33
C GLN A 861 0.57 3.96 24.98
N ILE A 862 1.79 4.50 24.98
CA ILE A 862 3.01 3.71 24.75
C ILE A 862 3.14 2.60 25.81
N VAL A 863 2.84 2.88 27.08
CA VAL A 863 3.01 1.92 28.19
C VAL A 863 1.84 0.93 28.31
N LYS A 864 0.61 1.33 27.98
CA LYS A 864 -0.63 0.55 28.19
C LYS A 864 -1.11 -0.21 26.96
N ASP A 865 -0.99 0.34 25.75
CA ASP A 865 -1.58 -0.30 24.56
C ASP A 865 -0.97 -1.69 24.31
N ARG A 866 -1.79 -2.66 23.90
CA ARG A 866 -1.39 -4.06 23.66
C ARG A 866 -1.72 -4.59 22.27
N ARG A 867 -2.23 -3.74 21.37
CA ARG A 867 -2.83 -4.11 20.09
C ARG A 867 -1.95 -5.05 19.26
N PHE A 868 -0.65 -4.75 19.19
CA PHE A 868 0.36 -5.53 18.45
C PHE A 868 1.49 -6.09 19.33
N CYS A 869 1.36 -6.01 20.66
CA CYS A 869 2.45 -6.33 21.59
C CYS A 869 2.06 -7.16 22.83
N GLY A 870 0.82 -7.63 22.95
CA GLY A 870 0.46 -8.57 24.04
C GLY A 870 -0.95 -9.18 23.99
N ASN A 871 -1.92 -8.53 23.32
CA ASN A 871 -3.29 -9.03 23.21
C ASN A 871 -3.44 -10.11 22.11
N SER A 872 -4.38 -11.04 22.30
CA SER A 872 -4.86 -11.88 21.20
C SER A 872 -5.83 -11.12 20.28
N THR A 873 -6.11 -11.68 19.11
CA THR A 873 -7.16 -11.17 18.19
C THR A 873 -8.52 -11.07 18.88
N ALA A 874 -8.84 -11.99 19.80
CA ALA A 874 -10.08 -12.00 20.55
C ALA A 874 -10.14 -10.86 21.59
N ASP A 875 -9.06 -10.60 22.33
CA ASP A 875 -8.98 -9.50 23.30
C ASP A 875 -9.06 -8.14 22.59
N ASN A 876 -8.38 -8.02 21.45
CA ASN A 876 -8.42 -6.82 20.60
C ASN A 876 -9.83 -6.56 20.03
N LEU A 877 -10.56 -7.61 19.64
CA LEU A 877 -11.94 -7.49 19.19
C LEU A 877 -12.90 -7.14 20.34
N ARG A 878 -12.71 -7.74 21.52
CA ARG A 878 -13.46 -7.36 22.72
C ARG A 878 -13.27 -5.88 23.04
N GLY A 879 -12.02 -5.39 23.04
CA GLY A 879 -11.70 -3.98 23.32
C GLY A 879 -12.35 -3.00 22.35
N GLU A 880 -12.26 -3.23 21.04
CA GLU A 880 -12.86 -2.35 20.04
C GLU A 880 -14.40 -2.33 20.12
N LEU A 881 -15.03 -3.49 20.32
CA LEU A 881 -16.48 -3.58 20.50
C LEU A 881 -16.97 -2.84 21.75
N ILE A 882 -16.21 -2.93 22.87
CA ILE A 882 -16.52 -2.20 24.11
C ILE A 882 -16.39 -0.69 23.90
N CYS A 883 -15.29 -0.22 23.32
CA CYS A 883 -15.10 1.21 23.03
C CYS A 883 -16.18 1.74 22.08
N ARG A 884 -16.50 1.00 21.01
CA ARG A 884 -17.53 1.38 20.04
C ARG A 884 -18.93 1.41 20.65
N LEU A 885 -19.29 0.44 21.49
CA LEU A 885 -20.61 0.39 22.14
C LEU A 885 -20.74 1.34 23.33
N ALA A 886 -19.63 1.75 23.97
CA ALA A 886 -19.61 2.78 24.99
C ALA A 886 -20.06 4.15 24.44
N ILE A 887 -19.74 4.49 23.18
CA ILE A 887 -20.23 5.70 22.50
C ILE A 887 -21.75 5.62 22.26
N GLY A 888 -22.24 4.54 21.65
CA GLY A 888 -23.67 4.44 21.31
C GLY A 888 -24.10 3.13 20.67
N ASP A 889 -25.31 2.70 21.03
CA ASP A 889 -25.91 1.42 20.63
C ASP A 889 -26.01 1.28 19.10
N ALA A 890 -25.61 0.11 18.59
CA ALA A 890 -25.27 -0.09 17.19
C ALA A 890 -25.90 -1.36 16.60
N THR A 891 -26.26 -1.33 15.33
CA THR A 891 -26.60 -2.52 14.54
C THR A 891 -25.34 -3.31 14.20
N HIS A 892 -25.48 -4.60 13.83
CA HIS A 892 -24.34 -5.42 13.40
C HIS A 892 -23.51 -4.75 12.29
N SER A 893 -24.17 -4.16 11.28
CA SER A 893 -23.52 -3.45 10.17
C SER A 893 -22.80 -2.17 10.60
N GLU A 894 -23.33 -1.44 11.59
CA GLU A 894 -22.65 -0.27 12.19
C GLU A 894 -21.43 -0.66 13.03
N LEU A 895 -21.41 -1.88 13.60
CA LEU A 895 -20.26 -2.43 14.31
C LEU A 895 -19.18 -2.90 13.33
N VAL A 896 -19.51 -3.77 12.37
CA VAL A 896 -18.58 -4.28 11.36
C VAL A 896 -17.89 -3.15 10.58
N LYS A 897 -18.61 -2.06 10.26
CA LYS A 897 -18.05 -0.87 9.60
C LYS A 897 -17.13 -0.04 10.51
N ALA A 898 -17.24 -0.16 11.83
CA ALA A 898 -16.42 0.54 12.80
C ALA A 898 -15.21 -0.30 13.29
N LEU A 899 -15.15 -1.59 12.97
CA LEU A 899 -13.99 -2.43 13.27
C LEU A 899 -12.86 -2.23 12.25
N PRO A 900 -11.59 -2.33 12.69
CA PRO A 900 -10.45 -2.65 11.83
C PRO A 900 -10.76 -3.80 10.85
N HIS A 901 -10.19 -3.75 9.65
CA HIS A 901 -10.44 -4.74 8.60
C HIS A 901 -10.02 -6.15 9.02
N ASP A 902 -8.92 -6.31 9.75
CA ASP A 902 -8.48 -7.60 10.28
C ASP A 902 -9.51 -8.22 11.25
N LEU A 903 -10.02 -7.42 12.19
CA LEU A 903 -11.05 -7.81 13.16
C LEU A 903 -12.43 -8.04 12.51
N SER A 904 -12.77 -7.24 11.50
CA SER A 904 -14.07 -7.27 10.81
C SER A 904 -14.39 -8.61 10.13
N LYS A 905 -13.36 -9.45 9.97
CA LYS A 905 -13.42 -10.78 9.33
C LYS A 905 -13.12 -11.93 10.30
N SER A 906 -13.01 -11.66 11.60
CA SER A 906 -12.77 -12.69 12.61
C SER A 906 -13.94 -13.67 12.69
N SER A 907 -13.64 -14.98 12.70
CA SER A 907 -14.58 -16.07 12.98
C SER A 907 -15.37 -15.84 14.28
N HIS A 908 -14.69 -15.36 15.32
CA HIS A 908 -15.24 -15.18 16.67
C HIS A 908 -16.03 -13.88 16.86
N LEU A 909 -16.32 -13.15 15.78
CA LEU A 909 -17.01 -11.84 15.85
C LEU A 909 -18.36 -11.94 16.57
N GLN A 910 -19.20 -12.90 16.21
CA GLN A 910 -20.53 -13.05 16.84
C GLN A 910 -20.40 -13.58 18.28
N ASP A 911 -19.53 -14.57 18.52
CA ASP A 911 -19.27 -15.13 19.86
C ASP A 911 -18.89 -14.02 20.85
N ILE A 912 -17.89 -13.21 20.48
CA ILE A 912 -17.37 -12.13 21.32
C ILE A 912 -18.42 -11.02 21.46
N LEU A 913 -19.13 -10.66 20.39
CA LEU A 913 -20.22 -9.68 20.43
C LEU A 913 -21.33 -10.10 21.40
N ASP A 914 -21.71 -11.38 21.41
CA ASP A 914 -22.70 -11.90 22.35
C ASP A 914 -22.20 -11.89 23.80
N THR A 915 -20.90 -12.11 24.06
CA THR A 915 -20.32 -11.91 25.41
C THR A 915 -20.22 -10.43 25.84
N VAL A 916 -20.15 -9.49 24.90
CA VAL A 916 -19.95 -8.05 25.18
C VAL A 916 -21.27 -7.28 25.26
N ALA A 917 -22.27 -7.66 24.46
CA ALA A 917 -23.47 -6.87 24.22
C ALA A 917 -24.77 -7.65 24.45
N VAL A 918 -25.85 -6.91 24.72
CA VAL A 918 -27.22 -7.41 24.70
C VAL A 918 -27.86 -6.96 23.40
N TYR A 919 -28.43 -7.89 22.62
CA TYR A 919 -29.23 -7.55 21.45
C TYR A 919 -30.66 -7.18 21.85
N ALA A 920 -31.06 -5.94 21.56
CA ALA A 920 -32.44 -5.50 21.62
C ALA A 920 -33.13 -5.79 20.27
N ASN A 921 -34.16 -6.64 20.30
CA ASN A 921 -34.95 -6.98 19.12
C ASN A 921 -35.55 -5.74 18.43
N PRO A 922 -35.74 -5.77 17.09
CA PRO A 922 -36.43 -4.70 16.38
C PRO A 922 -37.86 -4.52 16.90
N SER A 923 -38.33 -3.26 16.93
CA SER A 923 -39.75 -2.90 17.07
C SER A 923 -40.26 -2.35 15.74
N GLU A 924 -41.58 -2.17 15.60
CA GLU A 924 -42.29 -1.99 14.31
C GLU A 924 -41.71 -0.94 13.35
N MET A 925 -40.98 0.07 13.85
CA MET A 925 -40.32 1.12 13.07
C MET A 925 -38.83 1.31 13.42
N LYS A 926 -38.19 0.38 14.16
CA LYS A 926 -36.78 0.50 14.60
C LYS A 926 -36.02 -0.81 14.44
N GLN A 927 -34.88 -0.75 13.74
CA GLN A 927 -33.93 -1.86 13.64
C GLN A 927 -33.41 -2.26 15.03
N GLY A 928 -33.18 -3.57 15.24
CA GLY A 928 -32.61 -4.09 16.47
C GLY A 928 -31.14 -3.72 16.61
N LYS A 929 -30.71 -3.43 17.85
CA LYS A 929 -29.39 -2.87 18.17
C LYS A 929 -28.75 -3.62 19.34
N TYR A 930 -27.42 -3.64 19.33
CA TYR A 930 -26.58 -4.09 20.42
C TYR A 930 -26.31 -2.94 21.40
N SER A 931 -26.47 -3.20 22.70
CA SER A 931 -26.15 -2.29 23.80
C SER A 931 -25.10 -2.94 24.73
N LEU A 932 -24.15 -2.17 25.26
CA LEU A 932 -23.06 -2.69 26.09
C LEU A 932 -23.56 -3.33 27.41
N ARG A 933 -23.09 -4.54 27.75
CA ARG A 933 -23.44 -5.22 29.02
C ARG A 933 -22.86 -4.48 30.23
N GLU A 934 -23.58 -4.50 31.35
CA GLU A 934 -23.21 -3.78 32.58
C GLU A 934 -21.82 -4.15 33.14
N ALA A 935 -21.43 -5.43 33.03
CA ALA A 935 -20.12 -5.91 33.44
C ALA A 935 -18.98 -5.39 32.54
N CYS A 936 -19.23 -5.23 31.24
CA CYS A 936 -18.21 -4.84 30.25
C CYS A 936 -17.80 -3.36 30.34
N TRP A 937 -18.48 -2.54 31.15
CA TRP A 937 -18.01 -1.18 31.45
C TRP A 937 -16.75 -1.19 32.33
N GLU A 938 -16.44 -2.29 33.03
CA GLU A 938 -15.20 -2.42 33.82
C GLU A 938 -13.95 -2.62 32.96
N ASP A 939 -14.12 -2.96 31.68
CA ASP A 939 -13.04 -3.12 30.70
C ASP A 939 -12.84 -1.85 29.83
N LEU A 940 -13.53 -0.73 30.13
CA LEU A 940 -13.51 0.48 29.29
C LEU A 940 -12.15 1.21 29.35
N ASP A 941 -11.39 1.17 28.26
CA ASP A 941 -10.13 1.89 28.17
C ASP A 941 -10.31 3.38 27.80
N LEU A 942 -10.16 4.28 28.77
CA LEU A 942 -10.15 5.74 28.56
C LEU A 942 -8.99 6.25 27.68
N TYR A 943 -7.95 5.45 27.44
CA TYR A 943 -6.73 5.81 26.70
C TYR A 943 -6.65 5.21 25.30
N HIS A 944 -7.67 4.46 24.86
CA HIS A 944 -7.70 3.82 23.54
C HIS A 944 -7.29 4.76 22.39
N PRO A 945 -6.33 4.40 21.50
CA PRO A 945 -5.74 5.34 20.53
C PRO A 945 -6.72 6.06 19.60
N ARG A 946 -7.86 5.44 19.28
CA ARG A 946 -8.89 6.05 18.41
C ARG A 946 -9.74 7.14 19.08
N TRP A 947 -9.70 7.35 20.40
CA TRP A 947 -10.55 8.35 21.06
C TRP A 947 -10.37 9.77 20.50
N ASN A 948 -11.47 10.39 20.05
CA ASN A 948 -11.56 11.85 19.87
C ASN A 948 -12.27 12.47 21.09
N SER A 949 -12.07 13.77 21.34
CA SER A 949 -12.57 14.44 22.55
C SER A 949 -14.09 14.34 22.74
N ARG A 950 -14.88 14.31 21.65
CA ARG A 950 -16.34 14.15 21.70
C ARG A 950 -16.73 12.70 22.02
N ASP A 951 -16.09 11.73 21.36
CA ASP A 951 -16.41 10.31 21.55
C ASP A 951 -16.03 9.83 22.95
N LEU A 952 -14.89 10.30 23.48
CA LEU A 952 -14.48 10.03 24.86
C LEU A 952 -15.45 10.66 25.86
N GLN A 953 -15.81 11.94 25.68
CA GLN A 953 -16.81 12.61 26.53
C GLN A 953 -18.14 11.85 26.54
N VAL A 954 -18.63 11.40 25.38
CA VAL A 954 -19.88 10.61 25.30
C VAL A 954 -19.73 9.24 25.99
N ALA A 955 -18.57 8.59 25.89
CA ALA A 955 -18.30 7.35 26.61
C ALA A 955 -18.24 7.56 28.14
N GLU A 956 -17.63 8.64 28.62
CA GLU A 956 -17.59 9.01 30.04
C GLU A 956 -18.97 9.41 30.58
N GLU A 957 -19.75 10.19 29.85
CA GLU A 957 -21.13 10.56 30.20
C GLU A 957 -22.04 9.31 30.30
N ARG A 958 -21.88 8.35 29.38
CA ARG A 958 -22.63 7.09 29.43
C ARG A 958 -22.12 6.16 30.54
N TYR A 959 -20.81 6.08 30.78
CA TYR A 959 -20.25 5.36 31.92
C TYR A 959 -20.82 5.90 33.23
N LEU A 960 -20.79 7.23 33.44
CA LEU A 960 -21.36 7.88 34.62
C LEU A 960 -22.86 7.57 34.77
N ARG A 961 -23.62 7.57 33.67
CA ARG A 961 -25.05 7.24 33.68
C ARG A 961 -25.35 5.80 34.08
N PHE A 962 -24.52 4.82 33.69
CA PHE A 962 -24.72 3.41 34.03
C PHE A 962 -24.08 3.02 35.37
N ARG A 963 -22.83 3.40 35.61
CA ARG A 963 -22.03 3.02 36.79
C ARG A 963 -22.17 3.98 37.99
N LYS A 964 -22.73 5.17 37.80
CA LYS A 964 -23.02 6.18 38.84
C LYS A 964 -21.81 6.75 39.59
N VAL A 965 -20.62 6.57 39.04
CA VAL A 965 -19.32 7.09 39.52
C VAL A 965 -18.54 7.62 38.32
N SER A 966 -17.58 8.52 38.51
CA SER A 966 -16.82 9.04 37.36
C SER A 966 -15.93 7.94 36.76
N ALA A 967 -15.82 7.91 35.43
CA ALA A 967 -14.90 7.00 34.75
C ALA A 967 -13.44 7.38 35.09
N SER A 968 -13.14 8.67 35.02
CA SER A 968 -11.83 9.29 35.24
C SER A 968 -11.31 9.28 36.69
N THR A 969 -12.00 8.58 37.61
CA THR A 969 -11.56 8.37 39.00
C THR A 969 -11.50 6.88 39.39
N VAL A 970 -12.21 6.01 38.65
CA VAL A 970 -12.34 4.57 38.94
C VAL A 970 -11.63 3.70 37.89
N GLN A 971 -11.59 4.12 36.62
CA GLN A 971 -10.92 3.42 35.53
C GLN A 971 -9.42 3.75 35.45
N LEU A 972 -8.73 3.47 36.57
CA LEU A 972 -7.28 3.56 36.67
C LEU A 972 -6.62 2.59 35.66
N PRO A 973 -5.66 3.05 34.82
CA PRO A 973 -4.93 2.17 33.94
C PRO A 973 -4.08 1.17 34.74
N ARG A 974 -4.03 -0.07 34.26
CA ARG A 974 -3.33 -1.21 34.87
C ARG A 974 -2.29 -1.78 33.93
N TRP A 975 -1.28 -2.46 34.48
CA TRP A 975 -0.28 -3.15 33.69
C TRP A 975 -0.81 -4.51 33.21
N THR A 976 -0.86 -4.69 31.90
CA THR A 976 -1.12 -5.97 31.24
C THR A 976 0.18 -6.52 30.65
N ASN A 977 0.29 -7.85 30.58
CA ASN A 977 1.49 -8.52 30.04
C ASN A 977 1.81 -8.07 28.60
N VAL A 978 3.09 -8.12 28.27
CA VAL A 978 3.68 -7.77 26.96
C VAL A 978 4.47 -8.96 26.45
N PHE A 979 4.66 -9.10 25.14
CA PHE A 979 5.62 -10.05 24.57
C PHE A 979 7.03 -9.76 25.14
N ASN A 980 7.78 -10.83 25.46
CA ASN A 980 9.01 -10.76 26.25
C ASN A 980 10.04 -9.69 25.76
N PRO A 981 10.34 -9.54 24.45
CA PRO A 981 11.27 -8.51 23.96
C PRO A 981 10.87 -7.06 24.29
N LEU A 982 9.59 -6.81 24.59
CA LEU A 982 9.03 -5.49 24.84
C LEU A 982 8.83 -5.18 26.34
N TYR A 983 9.27 -6.04 27.26
CA TYR A 983 9.22 -5.74 28.71
C TYR A 983 9.95 -4.44 29.08
N GLY A 984 10.93 -3.99 28.29
CA GLY A 984 11.62 -2.71 28.46
C GLY A 984 10.69 -1.49 28.53
N ILE A 985 9.50 -1.55 27.91
CA ILE A 985 8.46 -0.50 27.96
C ILE A 985 8.05 -0.16 29.40
N SER A 986 8.08 -1.14 30.31
CA SER A 986 7.77 -0.92 31.74
C SER A 986 8.64 0.17 32.37
N ARG A 987 9.91 0.28 31.94
CA ARG A 987 10.90 1.25 32.44
C ARG A 987 10.55 2.70 32.09
N ILE A 988 9.71 2.93 31.06
CA ILE A 988 9.29 4.28 30.65
C ILE A 988 8.41 4.93 31.71
N ALA A 989 7.43 4.21 32.27
CA ALA A 989 6.55 4.77 33.31
C ALA A 989 7.24 4.96 34.66
N THR A 990 8.28 4.16 34.95
CA THR A 990 9.02 4.19 36.21
C THR A 990 10.29 5.05 36.18
N CYS A 991 10.57 5.75 35.07
CA CYS A 991 11.79 6.55 34.94
C CYS A 991 11.71 7.88 35.71
N ARG A 992 12.88 8.44 36.05
CA ARG A 992 12.98 9.67 36.83
C ARG A 992 12.39 10.86 36.08
N THR A 993 12.49 10.91 34.75
CA THR A 993 11.89 11.97 33.95
C THR A 993 10.35 11.95 33.99
N VAL A 994 9.69 10.77 33.92
CA VAL A 994 8.22 10.69 34.10
C VAL A 994 7.81 11.16 35.50
N LEU A 995 8.54 10.72 36.53
CA LEU A 995 8.21 11.08 37.91
C LEU A 995 8.44 12.57 38.18
N ASN A 996 9.45 13.20 37.55
CA ASN A 996 9.64 14.66 37.53
C ASN A 996 8.46 15.38 36.86
N ILE A 997 7.97 14.90 35.72
CA ILE A 997 6.78 15.46 35.05
C ILE A 997 5.56 15.39 35.99
N VAL A 998 5.30 14.23 36.60
CA VAL A 998 4.19 14.07 37.55
C VAL A 998 4.35 14.99 38.78
N ARG A 999 5.56 15.09 39.35
CA ARG A 999 5.88 16.00 40.46
C ARG A 999 5.58 17.47 40.09
N ALA A 1000 5.95 17.90 38.88
CA ALA A 1000 5.68 19.25 38.37
C ALA A 1000 4.18 19.51 38.15
N VAL A 1001 3.44 18.58 37.54
CA VAL A 1001 1.98 18.68 37.37
C VAL A 1001 1.27 18.84 38.72
N LEU A 1002 1.62 18.01 39.71
CA LEU A 1002 1.02 18.07 41.05
C LEU A 1002 1.37 19.38 41.76
N PHE A 1003 2.61 19.87 41.62
CA PHE A 1003 3.03 21.18 42.13
C PHE A 1003 2.14 22.31 41.55
N TYR A 1004 1.94 22.37 40.23
CA TYR A 1004 1.11 23.40 39.62
C TYR A 1004 -0.38 23.30 40.02
N ALA A 1005 -0.91 22.09 40.18
CA ALA A 1005 -2.28 21.87 40.66
C ALA A 1005 -2.47 22.31 42.14
N VAL A 1006 -1.49 22.05 43.01
CA VAL A 1006 -1.52 22.46 44.42
C VAL A 1006 -1.36 23.98 44.56
N PHE A 1007 -0.31 24.56 43.98
CA PHE A 1007 0.11 25.94 44.28
C PHE A 1007 -0.49 27.03 43.37
N THR A 1008 -1.43 26.72 42.47
CA THR A 1008 -2.21 27.75 41.76
C THR A 1008 -3.57 28.00 42.42
N ASP A 1009 -3.89 29.26 42.75
CA ASP A 1009 -5.16 29.67 43.36
C ASP A 1009 -6.35 29.65 42.40
N LYS A 1010 -6.11 29.88 41.10
CA LYS A 1010 -7.15 29.95 40.05
C LYS A 1010 -6.96 28.83 39.03
N PRO A 1011 -7.91 27.89 38.87
CA PRO A 1011 -7.75 26.75 37.97
C PRO A 1011 -7.62 27.17 36.51
N SER A 1012 -8.28 28.26 36.09
CA SER A 1012 -8.21 28.79 34.71
C SER A 1012 -6.82 29.29 34.31
N SER A 1013 -5.99 29.75 35.26
CA SER A 1013 -4.59 30.15 35.01
C SER A 1013 -3.57 29.05 35.29
N SER A 1014 -3.97 27.94 35.95
CA SER A 1014 -3.07 26.83 36.29
C SER A 1014 -2.34 26.27 35.07
N ARG A 1015 -1.06 25.94 35.23
CA ARG A 1015 -0.29 25.14 34.24
C ARG A 1015 -0.78 23.68 34.17
N ALA A 1016 -1.58 23.27 35.16
CA ALA A 1016 -2.23 21.96 35.28
C ALA A 1016 -3.71 22.12 35.74
N PRO A 1017 -4.66 22.46 34.85
CA PRO A 1017 -6.09 22.37 35.11
C PRO A 1017 -6.57 20.92 35.10
N ASP A 1018 -7.65 20.62 35.81
CA ASP A 1018 -8.16 19.31 36.28
C ASP A 1018 -7.85 18.06 35.43
N GLY A 1019 -8.00 18.11 34.10
CA GLY A 1019 -7.67 16.99 33.21
C GLY A 1019 -6.18 16.60 33.19
N VAL A 1020 -5.26 17.54 33.44
CA VAL A 1020 -3.81 17.30 33.49
C VAL A 1020 -3.40 16.50 34.75
N PRO A 1021 -3.76 16.90 35.99
CA PRO A 1021 -3.46 16.09 37.17
C PRO A 1021 -4.21 14.75 37.18
N ILE A 1022 -5.43 14.64 36.62
CA ILE A 1022 -6.08 13.33 36.42
C ILE A 1022 -5.20 12.41 35.57
N THR A 1023 -4.77 12.84 34.38
CA THR A 1023 -3.90 12.00 33.53
C THR A 1023 -2.54 11.71 34.20
N ALA A 1024 -1.95 12.66 34.95
CA ALA A 1024 -0.71 12.42 35.68
C ALA A 1024 -0.87 11.41 36.82
N LEU A 1025 -1.99 11.43 37.55
CA LEU A 1025 -2.32 10.45 38.59
C LEU A 1025 -2.61 9.06 37.98
N HIS A 1026 -3.21 9.00 36.79
CA HIS A 1026 -3.36 7.76 36.03
C HIS A 1026 -2.01 7.18 35.58
N LEU A 1027 -1.09 8.00 35.07
CA LEU A 1027 0.27 7.55 34.74
C LEU A 1027 1.03 7.07 36.00
N LEU A 1028 0.86 7.75 37.14
CA LEU A 1028 1.44 7.32 38.41
C LEU A 1028 0.82 6.01 38.91
N SER A 1029 -0.50 5.81 38.75
CA SER A 1029 -1.18 4.55 39.05
C SER A 1029 -0.55 3.39 38.27
N LEU A 1030 -0.32 3.59 36.97
CA LEU A 1030 0.28 2.60 36.07
C LEU A 1030 1.73 2.28 36.47
N ALA A 1031 2.52 3.29 36.85
CA ALA A 1031 3.89 3.09 37.36
C ALA A 1031 3.92 2.26 38.66
N LEU A 1032 2.98 2.50 39.58
CA LEU A 1032 2.85 1.71 40.83
C LEU A 1032 2.38 0.27 40.55
N ASP A 1033 1.47 0.08 39.59
CA ASP A 1033 1.02 -1.24 39.10
C ASP A 1033 2.20 -2.04 38.53
N ILE A 1034 3.05 -1.40 37.72
CA ILE A 1034 4.29 -1.97 37.18
C ILE A 1034 5.26 -2.37 38.30
N CYS A 1035 5.54 -1.50 39.27
CA CYS A 1035 6.43 -1.84 40.38
C CYS A 1035 5.90 -3.01 41.23
N HIS A 1036 4.57 -3.11 41.40
CA HIS A 1036 3.97 -4.25 42.11
C HIS A 1036 4.05 -5.55 41.29
N TRP A 1037 3.88 -5.49 39.97
CA TRP A 1037 4.08 -6.63 39.06
C TRP A 1037 5.55 -7.09 39.07
N GLN A 1038 6.51 -6.18 38.94
CA GLN A 1038 7.95 -6.46 39.01
C GLN A 1038 8.31 -7.18 40.31
N ARG A 1039 7.90 -6.64 41.47
CA ARG A 1039 8.18 -7.21 42.79
C ARG A 1039 7.59 -8.62 42.95
N ASN A 1040 6.40 -8.87 42.42
CA ASN A 1040 5.77 -10.19 42.47
C ASN A 1040 6.51 -11.19 41.55
N SER A 1041 6.97 -10.76 40.38
CA SER A 1041 7.70 -11.60 39.42
C SER A 1041 9.12 -11.97 39.89
N SER A 1042 9.82 -11.07 40.58
CA SER A 1042 11.16 -11.33 41.13
C SER A 1042 11.19 -12.42 42.22
N GLY A 1043 10.02 -12.86 42.72
CA GLY A 1043 9.91 -13.91 43.74
C GLY A 1043 10.33 -15.32 43.27
N SER A 1044 10.53 -15.54 41.97
CA SER A 1044 10.85 -16.87 41.41
C SER A 1044 12.08 -16.90 40.51
N GLY A 1045 13.24 -16.51 41.07
CA GLY A 1045 14.56 -16.98 40.61
C GLY A 1045 15.24 -16.23 39.45
N SER A 1046 16.39 -15.62 39.78
CA SER A 1046 17.49 -15.28 38.86
C SER A 1046 17.25 -14.18 37.80
N MET A 1047 17.38 -12.92 38.23
CA MET A 1047 18.60 -12.15 37.91
C MET A 1047 19.05 -11.36 39.14
N GLY A 1048 20.35 -11.07 39.26
CA GLY A 1048 20.94 -10.52 40.48
C GLY A 1048 21.44 -9.09 40.34
N MET A 1049 20.67 -8.14 40.84
CA MET A 1049 21.11 -6.92 41.56
C MET A 1049 19.99 -6.48 42.51
N GLU A 1050 20.34 -5.83 43.63
CA GLU A 1050 19.36 -5.16 44.50
C GLU A 1050 19.00 -3.78 43.93
N ASP A 1051 18.42 -3.76 42.73
CA ASP A 1051 17.96 -2.52 42.09
C ASP A 1051 16.79 -1.93 42.91
N SER A 1052 17.02 -0.77 43.54
CA SER A 1052 15.98 -0.04 44.24
C SER A 1052 14.92 0.45 43.27
N LEU A 1053 13.64 0.35 43.65
CA LEU A 1053 12.52 0.76 42.80
C LEU A 1053 12.53 2.29 42.65
N PRO A 1054 12.85 2.87 41.47
CA PRO A 1054 13.15 4.31 41.37
C PRO A 1054 11.96 5.20 41.74
N VAL A 1055 10.73 4.68 41.55
CA VAL A 1055 9.47 5.31 41.97
C VAL A 1055 9.41 5.55 43.47
N ILE A 1056 10.02 4.68 44.28
CA ILE A 1056 9.96 4.72 45.75
C ILE A 1056 10.98 5.72 46.30
N ASP A 1057 12.25 5.61 45.86
CA ASP A 1057 13.31 6.54 46.23
C ASP A 1057 12.92 7.99 45.88
N PHE A 1058 12.41 8.19 44.66
CA PHE A 1058 11.96 9.49 44.17
C PHE A 1058 10.67 9.99 44.85
N ALA A 1059 9.80 9.10 45.33
CA ALA A 1059 8.58 9.52 46.03
C ALA A 1059 8.88 10.18 47.38
N CYS A 1060 9.96 9.74 48.04
CA CYS A 1060 10.44 10.29 49.29
C CYS A 1060 11.45 11.44 49.13
N GLU A 1061 12.14 11.57 47.99
CA GLU A 1061 13.03 12.71 47.69
C GLU A 1061 12.32 14.07 47.91
N GLU A 1062 13.04 14.99 48.56
CA GLU A 1062 12.59 16.36 48.87
C GLU A 1062 13.31 17.39 47.98
N VAL A 1063 12.55 18.36 47.47
CA VAL A 1063 13.05 19.46 46.62
C VAL A 1063 12.73 20.80 47.28
N ASP A 1064 13.75 21.64 47.46
CA ASP A 1064 13.60 23.01 47.95
C ASP A 1064 12.95 23.90 46.89
N ILE A 1065 11.77 24.44 47.21
CA ILE A 1065 11.07 25.41 46.36
C ILE A 1065 11.53 26.82 46.78
N GLN A 1066 12.75 27.19 46.40
CA GLN A 1066 13.27 28.54 46.58
C GLN A 1066 13.26 29.34 45.27
N ALA A 1067 12.96 30.64 45.40
CA ALA A 1067 12.93 31.67 44.35
C ALA A 1067 11.87 31.54 43.24
N THR A 1068 10.72 32.22 43.42
CA THR A 1068 10.13 33.08 42.36
C THR A 1068 9.02 34.00 42.89
N SER A 1069 8.25 33.61 43.91
CA SER A 1069 7.18 34.43 44.49
C SER A 1069 7.69 35.60 45.34
N LYS A 1070 7.38 36.84 44.93
CA LYS A 1070 7.64 38.07 45.72
C LYS A 1070 6.61 38.25 46.85
N SER A 1071 6.68 37.39 47.86
CA SER A 1071 5.83 37.45 49.06
C SER A 1071 6.55 36.87 50.28
N GLU A 1072 7.20 37.73 51.06
CA GLU A 1072 7.89 37.38 52.31
C GLU A 1072 6.87 37.12 53.44
N SER A 1073 6.16 35.98 53.42
CA SER A 1073 5.25 35.61 54.52
C SER A 1073 4.84 34.14 54.66
N ASP A 1074 5.51 33.17 54.01
CA ASP A 1074 5.69 31.84 54.64
C ASP A 1074 6.94 31.11 54.13
N GLY A 1075 7.53 30.26 54.98
CA GLY A 1075 8.68 29.43 54.63
C GLY A 1075 8.22 28.17 53.91
N CYS A 1076 8.21 28.20 52.57
CA CYS A 1076 7.82 27.05 51.75
C CYS A 1076 8.73 25.86 52.04
N LYS A 1077 8.22 24.88 52.79
CA LYS A 1077 8.97 23.66 53.17
C LYS A 1077 9.28 22.84 51.92
N PRO A 1078 10.45 22.16 51.85
CA PRO A 1078 10.77 21.28 50.73
C PRO A 1078 9.66 20.25 50.51
N GLN A 1079 9.37 19.98 49.24
CA GLN A 1079 8.26 19.11 48.85
C GLN A 1079 8.76 17.82 48.21
N SER A 1080 8.05 16.75 48.52
CA SER A 1080 8.22 15.41 47.95
C SER A 1080 6.97 15.03 47.15
N LEU A 1081 7.05 13.98 46.34
CA LEU A 1081 5.87 13.52 45.59
C LEU A 1081 4.71 13.18 46.55
N LEU A 1082 5.01 12.54 47.68
CA LEU A 1082 4.02 12.19 48.70
C LEU A 1082 3.40 13.42 49.38
N SER A 1083 4.17 14.47 49.68
CA SER A 1083 3.61 15.68 50.31
C SER A 1083 2.78 16.52 49.35
N LEU A 1084 3.10 16.52 48.05
CA LEU A 1084 2.25 17.12 47.01
C LEU A 1084 0.93 16.37 46.84
N LEU A 1085 0.95 15.03 46.81
CA LEU A 1085 -0.26 14.19 46.77
C LEU A 1085 -1.17 14.43 47.99
N VAL A 1086 -0.60 14.47 49.20
CA VAL A 1086 -1.34 14.80 50.43
C VAL A 1086 -1.95 16.20 50.35
N SER A 1087 -1.17 17.19 49.89
CA SER A 1087 -1.65 18.58 49.76
C SER A 1087 -2.79 18.72 48.74
N LEU A 1088 -2.73 17.99 47.63
CA LEU A 1088 -3.79 17.96 46.62
C LEU A 1088 -5.07 17.32 47.16
N ALA A 1089 -4.98 16.20 47.89
CA ALA A 1089 -6.12 15.57 48.54
C ALA A 1089 -6.78 16.51 49.58
N VAL A 1090 -5.97 17.23 50.38
CA VAL A 1090 -6.48 18.22 51.33
C VAL A 1090 -7.17 19.39 50.63
N LYS A 1091 -6.60 19.93 49.54
CA LYS A 1091 -7.19 21.01 48.73
C LYS A 1091 -8.57 20.62 48.21
N HIS A 1092 -8.68 19.49 47.50
CA HIS A 1092 -9.97 19.03 46.95
C HIS A 1092 -11.00 18.68 48.02
N ARG A 1093 -10.58 18.15 49.20
CA ARG A 1093 -11.50 17.96 50.33
C ARG A 1093 -12.07 19.29 50.83
N ILE A 1094 -11.25 20.33 50.98
CA ILE A 1094 -11.71 21.67 51.38
C ILE A 1094 -12.66 22.26 50.33
N ASP A 1095 -12.31 22.15 49.04
CA ASP A 1095 -13.15 22.67 47.95
C ASP A 1095 -14.51 21.94 47.85
N SER A 1096 -14.56 20.63 48.15
CA SER A 1096 -15.82 19.86 48.20
C SER A 1096 -16.74 20.25 49.38
N VAL A 1097 -16.20 20.80 50.46
CA VAL A 1097 -17.00 21.31 51.59
C VAL A 1097 -17.58 22.70 51.27
N ASN A 1098 -16.94 23.45 50.38
CA ASN A 1098 -17.36 24.80 49.98
C ASN A 1098 -18.33 24.80 48.78
N ASN A 1099 -18.45 23.71 48.02
CA ASN A 1099 -19.27 23.61 46.81
C ASN A 1099 -20.31 22.48 46.92
N PHE A 1100 -21.60 22.80 46.79
CA PHE A 1100 -22.72 21.83 46.87
C PHE A 1100 -22.85 20.93 45.62
N SER A 1101 -21.78 20.24 45.21
CA SER A 1101 -21.75 19.27 44.10
C SER A 1101 -21.20 17.92 44.60
N GLU A 1102 -21.97 17.31 45.50
CA GLU A 1102 -21.52 16.23 46.42
C GLU A 1102 -21.02 14.94 45.73
N ALA A 1103 -21.36 14.72 44.45
CA ALA A 1103 -21.14 13.43 43.78
C ALA A 1103 -19.87 13.33 42.91
N ALA A 1104 -19.30 14.45 42.45
CA ALA A 1104 -18.17 14.44 41.50
C ALA A 1104 -16.82 14.78 42.14
N GLN A 1105 -16.82 15.62 43.19
CA GLN A 1105 -15.59 16.07 43.85
C GLN A 1105 -15.12 15.10 44.94
N SER A 1106 -16.04 14.28 45.49
CA SER A 1106 -15.75 13.18 46.42
C SER A 1106 -14.84 12.11 45.81
N ASP A 1107 -15.12 11.72 44.56
CA ASP A 1107 -14.44 10.63 43.86
C ASP A 1107 -12.94 10.91 43.71
N PHE A 1108 -12.55 12.15 43.41
CA PHE A 1108 -11.15 12.52 43.17
C PHE A 1108 -10.27 12.39 44.42
N SER A 1109 -10.78 12.72 45.62
CA SER A 1109 -10.07 12.46 46.88
C SER A 1109 -9.84 10.96 47.08
N SER A 1110 -10.86 10.14 46.79
CA SER A 1110 -10.78 8.68 46.95
C SER A 1110 -9.72 8.03 46.04
N MET A 1111 -9.52 8.58 44.85
CA MET A 1111 -8.47 8.16 43.92
C MET A 1111 -7.07 8.46 44.48
N ILE A 1112 -6.82 9.69 44.94
CA ILE A 1112 -5.52 10.07 45.53
C ILE A 1112 -5.24 9.23 46.78
N GLU A 1113 -6.25 9.03 47.65
CA GLU A 1113 -6.13 8.16 48.83
C GLU A 1113 -5.79 6.71 48.46
N THR A 1114 -6.32 6.19 47.36
CA THR A 1114 -6.00 4.84 46.86
C THR A 1114 -4.54 4.75 46.38
N LEU A 1115 -4.00 5.80 45.75
CA LEU A 1115 -2.59 5.86 45.37
C LEU A 1115 -1.67 5.99 46.59
N LEU A 1116 -2.04 6.81 47.59
CA LEU A 1116 -1.30 6.92 48.85
C LEU A 1116 -1.26 5.58 49.62
N LYS A 1117 -2.33 4.78 49.57
CA LYS A 1117 -2.35 3.40 50.12
C LYS A 1117 -1.38 2.49 49.38
N ARG A 1118 -1.40 2.47 48.03
CA ARG A 1118 -0.46 1.69 47.21
C ARG A 1118 1.01 2.03 47.52
N PHE A 1119 1.35 3.31 47.71
CA PHE A 1119 2.71 3.70 48.17
C PHE A 1119 3.08 3.13 49.54
N ALA A 1120 2.13 3.13 50.50
CA ALA A 1120 2.35 2.62 51.84
C ALA A 1120 2.41 1.08 51.92
N GLU A 1121 1.78 0.39 50.96
CA GLU A 1121 1.86 -1.07 50.77
C GLU A 1121 3.18 -1.48 50.09
N LEU A 1122 3.70 -0.66 49.17
CA LEU A 1122 4.94 -0.92 48.47
C LEU A 1122 6.19 -0.72 49.35
N ASP A 1123 6.26 0.29 50.21
CA ASP A 1123 7.45 0.53 51.05
C ASP A 1123 7.16 1.06 52.47
N ALA A 1124 7.98 0.58 53.42
CA ALA A 1124 7.97 0.94 54.83
C ALA A 1124 8.50 2.38 55.08
N GLY A 1125 9.42 2.88 54.24
CA GLY A 1125 9.85 4.28 54.23
C GLY A 1125 8.73 5.22 53.82
N CYS A 1126 8.06 4.95 52.70
CA CYS A 1126 6.85 5.66 52.26
C CYS A 1126 5.75 5.63 53.33
N MET A 1127 5.43 4.45 53.89
CA MET A 1127 4.50 4.31 55.03
C MET A 1127 4.92 5.18 56.24
N THR A 1128 6.22 5.28 56.54
CA THR A 1128 6.72 6.10 57.65
C THR A 1128 6.61 7.60 57.35
N LYS A 1129 6.94 8.04 56.14
CA LYS A 1129 6.77 9.44 55.72
C LYS A 1129 5.30 9.85 55.67
N LEU A 1130 4.40 8.96 55.26
CA LEU A 1130 2.95 9.17 55.26
C LEU A 1130 2.35 9.25 56.67
N LYS A 1131 2.89 8.52 57.67
CA LYS A 1131 2.50 8.70 59.09
C LYS A 1131 2.78 10.11 59.60
N THR A 1132 3.87 10.73 59.14
CA THR A 1132 4.24 12.11 59.51
C THR A 1132 3.40 13.15 58.75
N LEU A 1133 3.17 12.95 57.44
CA LEU A 1133 2.46 13.91 56.58
C LEU A 1133 0.93 13.85 56.70
N ALA A 1134 0.36 12.66 56.86
CA ALA A 1134 -1.09 12.43 56.79
C ALA A 1134 -1.54 11.27 57.72
N PRO A 1135 -1.36 11.38 59.06
CA PRO A 1135 -1.66 10.30 59.99
C PRO A 1135 -3.10 9.76 59.91
N GLN A 1136 -4.07 10.61 59.54
CA GLN A 1136 -5.47 10.21 59.34
C GLN A 1136 -5.65 9.18 58.21
N VAL A 1137 -4.87 9.28 57.13
CA VAL A 1137 -4.93 8.32 56.00
C VAL A 1137 -4.40 6.95 56.45
N VAL A 1138 -3.38 6.94 57.30
CA VAL A 1138 -2.76 5.70 57.81
C VAL A 1138 -3.62 5.00 58.88
N CYS A 1139 -4.47 5.73 59.62
CA CYS A 1139 -5.43 5.11 60.53
C CYS A 1139 -6.42 4.16 59.83
N HIS A 1140 -6.61 4.27 58.51
CA HIS A 1140 -7.46 3.39 57.71
C HIS A 1140 -6.69 2.24 57.01
N LEU A 1141 -5.40 2.04 57.32
CA LEU A 1141 -4.52 1.03 56.69
C LEU A 1141 -4.17 -0.18 57.59
N LEU A 1142 -4.64 -0.22 58.84
CA LEU A 1142 -4.38 -1.35 59.74
C LEU A 1142 -5.45 -2.46 59.62
N PRO A 1143 -5.06 -3.72 59.34
CA PRO A 1143 -5.96 -4.86 59.53
C PRO A 1143 -6.28 -5.05 61.02
N PRO A 1144 -7.47 -5.56 61.38
CA PRO A 1144 -7.77 -5.95 62.75
C PRO A 1144 -6.85 -7.11 63.18
N ILE A 1145 -6.18 -6.96 64.33
CA ILE A 1145 -5.23 -7.95 64.83
C ILE A 1145 -5.94 -9.27 65.15
N THR A 1146 -5.47 -10.35 64.54
CA THR A 1146 -5.91 -11.72 64.81
C THR A 1146 -5.36 -12.20 66.16
N ASN A 1147 -6.14 -12.07 67.23
CA ASN A 1147 -5.98 -12.88 68.43
C ASN A 1147 -7.00 -14.03 68.37
N SER A 1148 -6.50 -15.27 68.54
CA SER A 1148 -7.33 -16.47 68.61
C SER A 1148 -8.05 -16.59 69.96
N ASP A 1149 -9.15 -17.32 69.95
CA ASP A 1149 -9.85 -17.93 71.09
C ASP A 1149 -10.41 -17.00 72.19
N ILE A 1150 -11.72 -16.70 72.08
CA ILE A 1150 -12.73 -17.20 73.03
C ILE A 1150 -14.14 -17.10 72.39
N HIS A 1151 -15.06 -17.98 72.82
CA HIS A 1151 -16.34 -18.25 72.16
C HIS A 1151 -17.42 -17.14 72.25
N MET A 1152 -18.15 -17.01 71.14
CA MET A 1152 -19.61 -16.74 71.06
C MET A 1152 -20.19 -15.40 71.59
N SER A 1153 -20.62 -14.52 70.68
CA SER A 1153 -22.06 -14.21 70.51
C SER A 1153 -22.39 -13.20 69.38
N GLY A 1154 -23.60 -13.32 68.82
CA GLY A 1154 -24.46 -12.19 68.41
C GLY A 1154 -24.04 -11.25 67.28
N THR A 1155 -24.40 -11.56 66.03
CA THR A 1155 -24.35 -10.60 64.91
C THR A 1155 -25.53 -9.60 64.92
N THR A 1156 -25.26 -8.30 65.09
CA THR A 1156 -26.30 -7.25 65.14
C THR A 1156 -26.08 -6.08 64.17
N SER A 1157 -26.02 -6.36 62.86
CA SER A 1157 -26.18 -5.36 61.79
C SER A 1157 -27.34 -5.68 60.83
N ASN A 1158 -27.54 -6.97 60.53
CA ASN A 1158 -28.50 -7.51 59.55
C ASN A 1158 -30.01 -7.33 59.89
N LEU A 1159 -30.35 -6.51 60.89
CA LEU A 1159 -31.74 -6.29 61.36
C LEU A 1159 -32.39 -5.03 60.79
N GLN A 1160 -31.62 -4.01 60.38
CA GLN A 1160 -32.17 -2.77 59.81
C GLN A 1160 -32.57 -2.96 58.33
N ASP A 1161 -31.70 -3.51 57.50
CA ASP A 1161 -32.00 -3.81 56.08
C ASP A 1161 -33.21 -4.71 55.88
N ARG A 1162 -33.37 -5.72 56.75
CA ARG A 1162 -34.55 -6.59 56.74
C ARG A 1162 -35.83 -5.86 57.14
N LYS A 1163 -35.75 -4.82 57.97
CA LYS A 1163 -36.89 -3.93 58.29
C LYS A 1163 -37.17 -2.90 57.19
N ALA A 1164 -36.16 -2.44 56.46
CA ALA A 1164 -36.35 -1.58 55.28
C ALA A 1164 -37.06 -2.35 54.15
N LYS A 1165 -36.49 -3.47 53.70
CA LYS A 1165 -37.06 -4.32 52.63
C LYS A 1165 -38.40 -4.98 53.02
N GLY A 1166 -38.67 -5.11 54.32
CA GLY A 1166 -39.98 -5.49 54.84
C GLY A 1166 -41.05 -4.41 54.62
N ARG A 1167 -40.71 -3.13 54.84
CA ARG A 1167 -41.63 -1.99 54.64
C ARG A 1167 -41.92 -1.74 53.17
N GLU A 1168 -40.93 -1.82 52.29
CA GLU A 1168 -41.15 -1.72 50.83
C GLU A 1168 -42.14 -2.78 50.33
N ARG A 1169 -41.98 -4.03 50.76
CA ARG A 1169 -42.90 -5.11 50.39
C ARG A 1169 -44.31 -4.91 50.98
N GLN A 1170 -44.43 -4.32 52.16
CA GLN A 1170 -45.73 -4.02 52.76
C GLN A 1170 -46.43 -2.81 52.11
N ALA A 1171 -45.66 -1.86 51.57
CA ALA A 1171 -46.15 -0.72 50.79
C ALA A 1171 -46.42 -1.06 49.30
N ALA A 1172 -46.13 -2.28 48.87
CA ALA A 1172 -46.45 -2.81 47.54
C ALA A 1172 -47.58 -3.88 47.57
N ILE A 1173 -48.22 -4.04 48.74
CA ILE A 1173 -49.33 -4.98 49.00
C ILE A 1173 -50.58 -4.23 49.55
N LEU A 1174 -50.41 -2.95 49.91
CA LEU A 1174 -51.47 -1.96 50.14
C LEU A 1174 -51.66 -1.09 48.89
#